data_AF-A0A939ZJC3-F1
#
_entry.id   AF-A0A939ZJC3-F1
#
_cell.length_a   1.000
_cell.length_b   1.000
_cell.length_c   1.000
_cell.angle_alpha   90.00
_cell.angle_beta   90.00
_cell.angle_gamma   90.00
#
_symmetry.space_group_name_H-M   'P 1'
#
loop_
_entity.id
_entity.type
_entity.pdbx_description
1 polymer ?
#
loop_
_entity_poly.entity_id
_entity_poly.type
_entity_poly.pdbx_seq_one_letter_code
_entity_poly.pdbx_strand_id
1 'polypeptide(L)'
;MKIPEEFYEPEVREGYYVPSEMKRYWAVSLQVYDEVARVCRKHGLKLFADYGTLIGAVRHGGFIPWDDDFDISMPREDYMTFLKIGERELPPGYKVLSIYNNHKSRTFLARVVNVDFITMEEEFLRANHNCPYATGIDIFPIDYFDYDEDVNSYQKILIKGFDEMAASIDEEETDINNLPQKIRDHILYLCDKCSVKIEHGKPLKQQLMIFSDRLYSLFGKDSPYVAHMYFWESCDSQVYPREYYENSIMLPFENTYIPVPIAYDKILSSCYGPNYMVPIRSGGVHDYPLYTIQREYMREAAGRVYYPEYSFSESDLNRPDVMPVKRDRKEMVFLPFSPRYWEYMEKEWRRYVESPEWDVYVIPIPYYSKKEFGDQGTLHYETEGYPEYVSLTGFDAYDFDSRIPDRIVIQNPYDEYDNAITVHPRFYTGLLRQVTKELVYIPYFQTDYKDSSDERSVIVSSYYIRVPGVTRADRVILQSEALRDLYIEELVRFAGDDTRKIWQERITVDESITPDPKCIGLYEDEVPDEWWKYLVDEAGEGKKVLLYHNNVGNIVVYGQKYFDKMIRSFEIFSQNRDKMSIFWQVSAETRNVLEIHYPELYEKYGQMYEKYIEMDLGIYSEEDDYSKAVAVADAYYGDRDTIMNKVRLMGKPVMIQNIEV
;
A
#
# COMPACT_ATOMS: atom_id res chain seq x y z
N MET A 1 -20.06 -4.67 9.75
CA MET A 1 -19.77 -5.13 8.37
C MET A 1 -18.57 -6.10 8.35
N LYS A 2 -18.49 -7.06 7.40
CA LYS A 2 -17.29 -7.89 7.17
C LYS A 2 -16.62 -7.44 5.87
N ILE A 3 -15.37 -7.00 5.95
CA ILE A 3 -14.56 -6.61 4.79
C ILE A 3 -13.74 -7.84 4.36
N PRO A 4 -13.77 -8.24 3.08
CA PRO A 4 -13.01 -9.37 2.56
C PRO A 4 -11.51 -9.03 2.49
N GLU A 5 -10.63 -10.02 2.63
CA GLU A 5 -9.17 -9.77 2.77
C GLU A 5 -8.57 -9.16 1.50
N GLU A 6 -9.12 -9.52 0.33
CA GLU A 6 -8.73 -9.00 -0.98
C GLU A 6 -8.92 -7.48 -1.07
N PHE A 7 -9.80 -6.89 -0.25
CA PHE A 7 -9.98 -5.44 -0.20
C PHE A 7 -8.71 -4.70 0.23
N TYR A 8 -7.88 -5.32 1.09
CA TYR A 8 -6.65 -4.70 1.60
C TYR A 8 -5.47 -4.84 0.63
N GLU A 9 -5.62 -5.61 -0.44
CA GLU A 9 -4.58 -5.75 -1.44
C GLU A 9 -4.41 -4.44 -2.22
N PRO A 10 -3.16 -4.03 -2.50
CA PRO A 10 -2.93 -2.90 -3.38
C PRO A 10 -3.41 -3.22 -4.80
N GLU A 11 -4.02 -2.25 -5.46
CA GLU A 11 -4.58 -2.44 -6.80
C GLU A 11 -4.39 -1.21 -7.69
N VAL A 12 -4.64 -1.37 -8.99
CA VAL A 12 -4.65 -0.27 -9.95
C VAL A 12 -6.07 -0.12 -10.49
N ARG A 13 -6.69 1.04 -10.24
CA ARG A 13 -8.03 1.39 -10.73
C ARG A 13 -7.91 2.62 -11.64
N GLU A 14 -8.43 2.56 -12.87
CA GLU A 14 -8.34 3.67 -13.84
C GLU A 14 -6.90 4.19 -14.04
N GLY A 15 -5.93 3.27 -14.05
CA GLY A 15 -4.51 3.57 -14.17
C GLY A 15 -3.93 4.33 -12.97
N TYR A 16 -4.60 4.33 -11.82
CA TYR A 16 -4.13 4.93 -10.56
C TYR A 16 -3.85 3.84 -9.53
N TYR A 17 -2.66 3.87 -8.93
CA TYR A 17 -2.26 2.90 -7.91
C TYR A 17 -2.82 3.27 -6.54
N VAL A 18 -3.61 2.35 -5.97
CA VAL A 18 -4.17 2.46 -4.62
C VAL A 18 -3.37 1.55 -3.68
N PRO A 19 -2.59 2.10 -2.73
CA PRO A 19 -1.80 1.29 -1.81
C PRO A 19 -2.68 0.62 -0.73
N SER A 20 -2.16 -0.48 -0.16
CA SER A 20 -2.82 -1.19 0.97
C SER A 20 -3.11 -0.26 2.15
N GLU A 21 -2.24 0.72 2.42
CA GLU A 21 -2.44 1.71 3.47
C GLU A 21 -3.74 2.53 3.27
N MET A 22 -3.99 2.99 2.04
CA MET A 22 -5.23 3.67 1.68
C MET A 22 -6.43 2.74 1.82
N LYS A 23 -6.29 1.47 1.43
CA LYS A 23 -7.35 0.45 1.64
C LYS A 23 -7.71 0.29 3.11
N ARG A 24 -6.73 0.24 4.00
CA ARG A 24 -6.96 0.16 5.45
C ARG A 24 -7.66 1.40 5.99
N TYR A 25 -7.30 2.59 5.49
CA TYR A 25 -7.99 3.83 5.82
C TYR A 25 -9.46 3.80 5.37
N TRP A 26 -9.73 3.46 4.10
CA TRP A 26 -11.09 3.30 3.58
C TRP A 26 -11.91 2.25 4.34
N ALA A 27 -11.28 1.15 4.79
CA ALA A 27 -11.94 0.14 5.60
C ALA A 27 -12.49 0.72 6.91
N VAL A 28 -11.71 1.58 7.59
CA VAL A 28 -12.18 2.28 8.79
C VAL A 28 -13.28 3.27 8.45
N SER A 29 -13.19 4.05 7.37
CA SER A 29 -14.29 4.94 6.94
C SER A 29 -15.60 4.18 6.70
N LEU A 30 -15.53 3.01 6.06
CA LEU A 30 -16.70 2.14 5.87
C LEU A 30 -17.25 1.58 7.19
N GLN A 31 -16.38 1.22 8.14
CA GLN A 31 -16.79 0.80 9.48
C GLN A 31 -17.51 1.94 10.22
N VAL A 32 -16.99 3.16 10.14
CA VAL A 32 -17.62 4.33 10.75
C VAL A 32 -18.98 4.61 10.11
N TYR A 33 -19.05 4.54 8.77
CA TYR A 33 -20.31 4.65 8.03
C TYR A 33 -21.34 3.60 8.47
N ASP A 34 -20.96 2.33 8.63
CA ASP A 34 -21.90 1.27 9.05
C ASP A 34 -22.51 1.56 10.43
N GLU A 35 -21.72 2.11 11.36
CA GLU A 35 -22.21 2.55 12.68
C GLU A 35 -23.12 3.78 12.60
N VAL A 36 -22.76 4.80 11.82
CA VAL A 36 -23.62 5.96 11.59
C VAL A 36 -24.94 5.54 10.95
N ALA A 37 -24.88 4.70 9.91
CA ALA A 37 -26.07 4.16 9.24
C ALA A 37 -26.92 3.29 10.17
N ARG A 38 -26.32 2.52 11.09
CA ARG A 38 -27.04 1.78 12.13
C ARG A 38 -27.82 2.72 13.05
N VAL A 39 -27.20 3.81 13.52
CA VAL A 39 -27.85 4.81 14.36
C VAL A 39 -28.99 5.49 13.60
N CYS A 40 -28.76 5.90 12.36
CA CYS A 40 -29.81 6.50 11.52
C CYS A 40 -30.99 5.56 11.29
N ARG A 41 -30.75 4.28 10.94
CA ARG A 41 -31.82 3.28 10.79
C ARG A 41 -32.62 3.07 12.08
N LYS A 42 -31.94 3.05 13.24
CA LYS A 42 -32.59 2.89 14.55
C LYS A 42 -33.54 4.04 14.87
N HIS A 43 -33.19 5.27 14.47
CA HIS A 43 -33.94 6.49 14.80
C HIS A 43 -34.78 7.03 13.64
N GLY A 44 -34.80 6.35 12.49
CA GLY A 44 -35.56 6.76 11.30
C GLY A 44 -35.01 8.01 10.61
N LEU A 45 -33.71 8.30 10.77
CA LEU A 45 -33.05 9.46 10.16
C LEU A 45 -32.66 9.15 8.72
N LYS A 46 -32.86 10.11 7.81
CA LYS A 46 -32.38 10.03 6.43
C LYS A 46 -30.92 10.42 6.35
N LEU A 47 -30.19 9.69 5.50
CA LEU A 47 -28.83 10.03 5.08
C LEU A 47 -28.69 9.69 3.60
N PHE A 48 -27.80 10.40 2.91
CA PHE A 48 -27.51 10.23 1.49
C PHE A 48 -26.00 10.28 1.27
N ALA A 49 -25.47 9.47 0.35
CA ALA A 49 -24.12 9.69 -0.19
C ALA A 49 -24.07 11.07 -0.84
N ASP A 50 -22.96 11.78 -0.67
CA ASP A 50 -22.75 13.09 -1.28
C ASP A 50 -21.38 13.20 -1.96
N TYR A 51 -21.18 14.25 -2.76
CA TYR A 51 -19.91 14.61 -3.41
C TYR A 51 -19.10 13.42 -3.97
N GLY A 52 -17.86 13.24 -3.50
CA GLY A 52 -16.92 12.20 -3.94
C GLY A 52 -17.47 10.78 -3.71
N THR A 53 -18.16 10.59 -2.60
CA THR A 53 -18.82 9.31 -2.28
C THR A 53 -20.02 9.03 -3.19
N LEU A 54 -20.83 10.04 -3.54
CA LEU A 54 -21.96 9.88 -4.46
C LEU A 54 -21.50 9.53 -5.88
N ILE A 55 -20.53 10.27 -6.42
CA ILE A 55 -19.98 9.96 -7.75
C ILE A 55 -19.23 8.63 -7.74
N GLY A 56 -18.54 8.30 -6.63
CA GLY A 56 -17.91 7.00 -6.41
C GLY A 56 -18.93 5.85 -6.48
N ALA A 57 -20.04 5.96 -5.75
CA ALA A 57 -21.13 4.97 -5.75
C ALA A 57 -21.70 4.74 -7.16
N VAL A 58 -21.96 5.82 -7.91
CA VAL A 58 -22.60 5.74 -9.23
C VAL A 58 -21.64 5.28 -10.33
N ARG A 59 -20.40 5.76 -10.31
CA ARG A 59 -19.42 5.53 -11.40
C ARG A 59 -18.52 4.33 -11.16
N HIS A 60 -18.04 4.14 -9.93
CA HIS A 60 -17.07 3.10 -9.58
C HIS A 60 -17.67 1.95 -8.78
N GLY A 61 -18.86 2.12 -8.20
CA GLY A 61 -19.42 1.18 -7.24
C GLY A 61 -18.62 1.14 -5.93
N GLY A 62 -17.93 2.23 -5.58
CA GLY A 62 -17.00 2.31 -4.46
C GLY A 62 -16.21 3.62 -4.44
N PHE A 63 -15.08 3.65 -3.73
CA PHE A 63 -14.21 4.81 -3.67
C PHE A 63 -13.60 5.13 -5.03
N ILE A 64 -13.47 6.42 -5.32
CA ILE A 64 -12.67 6.91 -6.45
C ILE A 64 -11.19 6.70 -6.09
N PRO A 65 -10.32 6.26 -7.02
CA PRO A 65 -8.96 5.85 -6.66
C PRO A 65 -8.09 6.94 -6.01
N TRP A 66 -8.34 8.20 -6.37
CA TRP A 66 -7.62 9.39 -5.88
C TRP A 66 -8.46 10.21 -4.88
N ASP A 67 -9.41 9.56 -4.20
CA ASP A 67 -10.30 10.15 -3.20
C ASP A 67 -10.19 9.33 -1.90
N ASP A 68 -10.03 9.99 -0.77
CA ASP A 68 -9.81 9.39 0.55
C ASP A 68 -10.95 9.70 1.54
N ASP A 69 -11.78 10.68 1.23
CA ASP A 69 -12.89 11.12 2.07
C ASP A 69 -14.16 10.25 1.90
N PHE A 70 -15.05 10.35 2.88
CA PHE A 70 -16.35 9.70 2.87
C PHE A 70 -17.42 10.73 3.25
N ASP A 71 -18.16 11.19 2.25
CA ASP A 71 -19.12 12.28 2.35
C ASP A 71 -20.55 11.74 2.35
N ILE A 72 -21.30 12.08 3.40
CA ILE A 72 -22.74 11.89 3.46
C ILE A 72 -23.43 13.21 3.78
N SER A 73 -24.72 13.28 3.49
CA SER A 73 -25.54 14.43 3.85
C SER A 73 -26.87 14.02 4.48
N MET A 74 -27.41 14.90 5.31
CA MET A 74 -28.65 14.69 6.04
C MET A 74 -29.55 15.93 5.95
N PRO A 75 -30.87 15.79 5.81
CA PRO A 75 -31.80 16.91 5.98
C PRO A 75 -31.57 17.61 7.32
N ARG A 76 -31.68 18.95 7.38
CA ARG A 76 -31.35 19.75 8.57
C ARG A 76 -31.94 19.22 9.88
N GLU A 77 -33.20 18.79 9.87
CA GLU A 77 -33.85 18.24 11.08
C GLU A 77 -33.21 16.92 11.55
N ASP A 78 -32.86 16.04 10.61
CA ASP A 78 -32.21 14.75 10.86
C ASP A 78 -30.76 14.96 11.31
N TYR A 79 -30.03 15.88 10.66
CA TYR A 79 -28.70 16.32 11.05
C TYR A 79 -28.68 16.80 12.52
N MET A 80 -29.56 17.73 12.88
CA MET A 80 -29.65 18.26 14.25
C MET A 80 -30.08 17.19 15.26
N THR A 81 -30.86 16.21 14.83
CA THR A 81 -31.23 15.06 15.67
C THR A 81 -30.03 14.14 15.88
N PHE A 82 -29.28 13.82 14.82
CA PHE A 82 -28.07 13.02 14.89
C PHE A 82 -27.03 13.63 15.81
N LEU A 83 -26.75 14.94 15.72
CA LEU A 83 -25.81 15.63 16.60
C LEU A 83 -26.14 15.48 18.09
N LYS A 84 -27.43 15.40 18.46
CA LYS A 84 -27.87 15.25 19.85
C LYS A 84 -27.74 13.82 20.38
N ILE A 85 -27.78 12.82 19.51
CA ILE A 85 -27.85 11.41 19.91
C ILE A 85 -26.60 10.60 19.57
N GLY A 86 -25.83 11.04 18.57
CA GLY A 86 -24.74 10.28 17.96
C GLY A 86 -23.68 9.87 18.97
N GLU A 87 -23.17 10.81 19.76
CA GLU A 87 -22.12 10.53 20.76
C GLU A 87 -22.54 9.51 21.83
N ARG A 88 -23.84 9.36 22.11
CA ARG A 88 -24.37 8.36 23.04
C ARG A 88 -24.63 7.00 22.39
N GLU A 89 -24.97 7.00 21.11
CA GLU A 89 -25.43 5.82 20.37
C GLU A 89 -24.32 5.11 19.57
N LEU A 90 -23.22 5.81 19.31
CA LEU A 90 -22.02 5.27 18.67
C LEU A 90 -21.17 4.45 19.66
N PRO A 91 -20.31 3.54 19.17
CA PRO A 91 -19.43 2.75 20.03
C PRO A 91 -18.47 3.61 20.87
N PRO A 92 -17.98 3.10 22.02
CA PRO A 92 -16.94 3.76 22.79
C PRO A 92 -15.71 4.08 21.92
N GLY A 93 -15.13 5.26 22.13
CA GLY A 93 -14.00 5.79 21.34
C GLY A 93 -14.43 6.75 20.24
N TYR A 94 -15.62 6.54 19.65
CA TYR A 94 -16.11 7.39 18.56
C TYR A 94 -16.43 8.80 19.06
N LYS A 95 -16.19 9.80 18.21
CA LYS A 95 -16.51 11.20 18.48
C LYS A 95 -17.33 11.78 17.35
N VAL A 96 -18.35 12.55 17.71
CA VAL A 96 -19.06 13.45 16.79
C VAL A 96 -18.46 14.84 16.98
N LEU A 97 -17.90 15.43 15.95
CA LEU A 97 -17.25 16.75 15.99
C LEU A 97 -18.06 17.72 15.14
N SER A 98 -18.49 18.84 15.72
CA SER A 98 -19.22 19.90 15.02
C SER A 98 -18.99 21.23 15.72
N ILE A 99 -19.40 22.34 15.08
CA ILE A 99 -19.38 23.67 15.73
C ILE A 99 -20.24 23.74 17.00
N TYR A 100 -21.17 22.80 17.21
CA TYR A 100 -22.08 22.80 18.36
C TYR A 100 -21.48 22.19 19.63
N ASN A 101 -20.53 21.26 19.49
CA ASN A 101 -19.92 20.56 20.62
C ASN A 101 -18.40 20.68 20.68
N ASN A 102 -17.76 21.23 19.64
CA ASN A 102 -16.33 21.47 19.59
C ASN A 102 -16.03 22.90 19.11
N HIS A 103 -15.57 23.76 20.01
CA HIS A 103 -15.23 25.16 19.69
C HIS A 103 -14.02 25.31 18.76
N LYS A 104 -13.21 24.25 18.61
CA LYS A 104 -12.08 24.19 17.67
C LYS A 104 -12.49 23.72 16.27
N SER A 105 -13.76 23.39 16.06
CA SER A 105 -14.26 23.06 14.73
C SER A 105 -14.15 24.27 13.82
N ARG A 106 -13.59 24.07 12.62
CA ARG A 106 -13.36 25.13 11.61
C ARG A 106 -14.29 25.02 10.41
N THR A 107 -15.25 24.10 10.45
CA THR A 107 -16.16 23.79 9.35
C THR A 107 -17.59 23.65 9.86
N PHE A 108 -18.57 23.90 8.99
CA PHE A 108 -20.01 23.83 9.28
C PHE A 108 -20.59 22.40 9.19
N LEU A 109 -19.86 21.47 8.56
CA LEU A 109 -20.19 20.05 8.58
C LEU A 109 -19.93 19.43 9.96
N ALA A 110 -20.50 18.25 10.18
CA ALA A 110 -20.11 17.40 11.30
C ALA A 110 -19.23 16.26 10.83
N ARG A 111 -18.23 15.89 11.63
CA ARG A 111 -17.36 14.75 11.37
C ARG A 111 -17.57 13.69 12.43
N VAL A 112 -17.73 12.43 12.02
CA VAL A 112 -17.71 11.29 12.94
C VAL A 112 -16.37 10.59 12.78
N VAL A 113 -15.56 10.54 13.83
CA VAL A 113 -14.26 9.83 13.83
C VAL A 113 -14.30 8.63 14.77
N ASN A 114 -13.56 7.58 14.44
CA ASN A 114 -13.43 6.37 15.27
C ASN A 114 -12.65 6.64 16.57
N VAL A 115 -11.74 7.61 16.56
CA VAL A 115 -10.85 7.99 17.67
C VAL A 115 -10.28 9.41 17.45
N ASP A 116 -9.83 10.09 18.52
CA ASP A 116 -9.29 11.46 18.51
C ASP A 116 -7.75 11.53 18.66
N PHE A 117 -7.06 10.40 18.60
CA PHE A 117 -5.60 10.28 18.62
C PHE A 117 -5.13 9.19 17.65
N ILE A 118 -3.83 9.21 17.35
CA ILE A 118 -3.19 8.19 16.53
C ILE A 118 -2.53 7.18 17.48
N THR A 119 -2.67 5.88 17.22
CA THR A 119 -2.13 4.85 18.11
C THR A 119 -1.66 3.61 17.35
N MET A 120 -0.66 2.96 17.93
CA MET A 120 -0.05 1.71 17.46
C MET A 120 -0.33 0.55 18.41
N GLU A 121 -1.25 0.72 19.36
CA GLU A 121 -1.64 -0.36 20.25
C GLU A 121 -2.25 -1.52 19.44
N GLU A 122 -1.75 -2.74 19.68
CA GLU A 122 -2.10 -3.92 18.90
C GLU A 122 -3.61 -4.21 18.91
N GLU A 123 -4.27 -4.02 20.07
CA GLU A 123 -5.72 -4.17 20.20
C GLU A 123 -6.48 -3.17 19.33
N PHE A 124 -6.00 -1.93 19.28
CA PHE A 124 -6.59 -0.89 18.42
C PHE A 124 -6.41 -1.24 16.94
N LEU A 125 -5.21 -1.63 16.52
CA LEU A 125 -4.93 -1.97 15.12
C LEU A 125 -5.79 -3.15 14.65
N ARG A 126 -5.88 -4.21 15.45
CA ARG A 126 -6.76 -5.36 15.15
C ARG A 126 -8.23 -4.96 15.02
N ALA A 127 -8.70 -4.03 15.84
CA ALA A 127 -10.07 -3.53 15.81
C ALA A 127 -10.35 -2.53 14.68
N ASN A 128 -9.31 -1.93 14.08
CA ASN A 128 -9.40 -0.88 13.08
C ASN A 128 -8.62 -1.24 11.80
N HIS A 129 -8.69 -2.51 11.36
CA HIS A 129 -8.17 -2.93 10.06
C HIS A 129 -6.66 -2.73 9.84
N ASN A 130 -5.88 -2.75 10.93
CA ASN A 130 -4.47 -2.34 11.00
C ASN A 130 -4.21 -0.92 10.49
N CYS A 131 -5.21 -0.05 10.55
CA CYS A 131 -5.09 1.37 10.30
C CYS A 131 -4.77 2.08 11.63
N PRO A 132 -3.62 2.76 11.76
CA PRO A 132 -3.27 3.48 12.99
C PRO A 132 -3.95 4.83 13.10
N TYR A 133 -4.55 5.33 12.02
CA TYR A 133 -5.01 6.70 11.84
C TYR A 133 -6.40 6.95 12.43
N ALA A 134 -6.59 8.15 12.97
CA ALA A 134 -7.92 8.69 13.22
C ALA A 134 -8.63 8.90 11.87
N THR A 135 -9.72 8.19 11.68
CA THR A 135 -10.42 8.08 10.41
C THR A 135 -11.91 8.26 10.64
N GLY A 136 -12.61 8.85 9.68
CA GLY A 136 -14.00 9.24 9.87
C GLY A 136 -14.76 9.49 8.58
N ILE A 137 -15.96 10.00 8.75
CA ILE A 137 -16.84 10.43 7.67
C ILE A 137 -17.34 11.84 7.93
N ASP A 138 -17.63 12.58 6.87
CA ASP A 138 -18.20 13.92 6.90
C ASP A 138 -19.70 13.89 6.65
N ILE A 139 -20.43 14.72 7.41
CA ILE A 139 -21.89 14.82 7.39
C ILE A 139 -22.27 16.27 7.09
N PHE A 140 -22.73 16.50 5.86
CA PHE A 140 -23.20 17.80 5.40
C PHE A 140 -24.68 18.01 5.72
N PRO A 141 -25.06 19.18 6.26
CA PRO A 141 -26.47 19.54 6.38
C PRO A 141 -27.05 19.93 5.02
N ILE A 142 -28.23 19.39 4.70
CA ILE A 142 -29.08 19.84 3.60
C ILE A 142 -30.13 20.79 4.19
N ASP A 143 -30.01 22.07 3.86
CA ASP A 143 -30.90 23.13 4.35
C ASP A 143 -32.06 23.38 3.40
N TYR A 144 -33.17 23.87 3.92
CA TYR A 144 -34.30 24.33 3.10
C TYR A 144 -33.99 25.68 2.45
N PHE A 145 -34.56 25.93 1.28
CA PHE A 145 -34.27 27.12 0.50
C PHE A 145 -35.50 27.62 -0.28
N ASP A 146 -35.71 28.93 -0.29
CA ASP A 146 -36.64 29.63 -1.19
C ASP A 146 -35.89 30.68 -2.00
N TYR A 147 -36.29 30.84 -3.27
CA TYR A 147 -35.82 31.93 -4.13
C TYR A 147 -36.59 33.22 -3.81
N ASP A 148 -35.99 34.04 -2.97
CA ASP A 148 -36.41 35.40 -2.68
C ASP A 148 -35.15 36.27 -2.71
N GLU A 149 -34.95 37.00 -3.82
CA GLU A 149 -33.71 37.71 -4.10
C GLU A 149 -33.31 38.70 -3.00
N ASP A 150 -34.29 39.38 -2.39
CA ASP A 150 -34.06 40.34 -1.32
C ASP A 150 -33.64 39.61 -0.03
N VAL A 151 -34.37 38.56 0.35
CA VAL A 151 -34.07 37.75 1.54
C VAL A 151 -32.72 37.05 1.38
N ASN A 152 -32.51 36.37 0.25
CA ASN A 152 -31.30 35.65 -0.08
C ASN A 152 -30.07 36.57 -0.10
N SER A 153 -30.17 37.75 -0.72
CA SER A 153 -29.08 38.72 -0.74
C SER A 153 -28.74 39.22 0.67
N TYR A 154 -29.78 39.51 1.48
CA TYR A 154 -29.59 39.94 2.85
C TYR A 154 -29.00 38.84 3.75
N GLN A 155 -29.47 37.61 3.58
CA GLN A 155 -28.96 36.42 4.25
C GLN A 155 -27.46 36.23 3.97
N LYS A 156 -27.01 36.33 2.71
CA LYS A 156 -25.58 36.25 2.36
C LYS A 156 -24.74 37.35 3.03
N ILE A 157 -25.25 38.58 3.06
CA ILE A 157 -24.53 39.70 3.71
C ILE A 157 -24.32 39.42 5.20
N LEU A 158 -25.35 38.88 5.87
CA LEU A 158 -25.26 38.56 7.29
C LEU A 158 -24.33 37.39 7.56
N ILE A 159 -24.39 36.31 6.76
CA ILE A 159 -23.49 35.16 6.87
C ILE A 159 -22.04 35.61 6.69
N LYS A 160 -21.72 36.28 5.58
CA LYS A 160 -20.38 36.82 5.32
C LYS A 160 -19.90 37.73 6.45
N GLY A 161 -20.78 38.58 6.96
CA GLY A 161 -20.49 39.43 8.11
C GLY A 161 -20.07 38.61 9.34
N PHE A 162 -20.83 37.59 9.71
CA PHE A 162 -20.47 36.74 10.86
C PHE A 162 -19.20 35.93 10.62
N ASP A 163 -19.02 35.38 9.42
CA ASP A 163 -17.85 34.55 9.07
C ASP A 163 -16.56 35.36 9.04
N GLU A 164 -16.59 36.57 8.46
CA GLU A 164 -15.46 37.50 8.50
C GLU A 164 -15.12 37.90 9.95
N MET A 165 -16.13 38.15 10.79
CA MET A 165 -15.89 38.44 12.20
C MET A 165 -15.31 37.23 12.92
N ALA A 166 -15.84 36.02 12.70
CA ALA A 166 -15.33 34.79 13.30
C ALA A 166 -13.88 34.51 12.90
N ALA A 167 -13.52 34.75 11.63
CA ALA A 167 -12.16 34.60 11.13
C ALA A 167 -11.17 35.60 11.75
N SER A 168 -11.65 36.75 12.22
CA SER A 168 -10.84 37.81 12.84
C SER A 168 -10.58 37.63 14.35
N ILE A 169 -11.21 36.64 14.98
CA ILE A 169 -11.18 36.42 16.43
C ILE A 169 -10.28 35.23 16.77
N ASP A 170 -9.50 35.39 17.84
CA ASP A 170 -8.69 34.30 18.41
C ASP A 170 -9.57 33.14 18.89
N GLU A 171 -9.07 31.91 18.71
CA GLU A 171 -9.84 30.68 18.98
C GLU A 171 -10.30 30.57 20.45
N GLU A 172 -9.53 31.15 21.39
CA GLU A 172 -9.77 31.06 22.84
C GLU A 172 -10.43 32.34 23.41
N GLU A 173 -10.73 33.36 22.60
CA GLU A 173 -11.36 34.60 23.09
C GLU A 173 -12.82 34.37 23.52
N THR A 174 -13.19 34.89 24.69
CA THR A 174 -14.50 34.68 25.33
C THR A 174 -15.21 35.97 25.77
N ASP A 175 -14.53 37.13 25.72
CA ASP A 175 -15.09 38.43 26.08
C ASP A 175 -15.00 39.43 24.93
N ILE A 176 -16.16 39.80 24.40
CA ILE A 176 -16.28 40.76 23.29
C ILE A 176 -15.67 42.13 23.63
N ASN A 177 -15.54 42.48 24.92
CA ASN A 177 -14.94 43.74 25.33
C ASN A 177 -13.43 43.81 25.10
N ASN A 178 -12.76 42.66 24.91
CA ASN A 178 -11.33 42.59 24.60
C ASN A 178 -11.05 42.93 23.12
N LEU A 179 -12.08 42.88 22.27
CA LEU A 179 -11.92 43.12 20.84
C LEU A 179 -11.75 44.62 20.53
N PRO A 180 -11.06 44.96 19.43
CA PRO A 180 -11.03 46.32 18.91
C PRO A 180 -12.44 46.89 18.74
N GLN A 181 -12.66 48.16 19.14
CA GLN A 181 -13.97 48.82 19.15
C GLN A 181 -14.75 48.62 17.84
N LYS A 182 -14.08 48.76 16.68
CA LYS A 182 -14.70 48.59 15.36
C LYS A 182 -15.24 47.16 15.14
N ILE A 183 -14.51 46.14 15.57
CA ILE A 183 -14.91 44.73 15.44
C ILE A 183 -16.08 44.45 16.38
N ARG A 184 -15.96 44.88 17.65
CA ARG A 184 -17.03 44.78 18.64
C ARG A 184 -18.33 45.42 18.15
N ASP A 185 -18.28 46.65 17.67
CA ASP A 185 -19.48 47.38 17.20
C ASP A 185 -20.12 46.69 15.99
N HIS A 186 -19.31 46.12 15.10
CA HIS A 186 -19.80 45.35 13.97
C HIS A 186 -20.51 44.06 14.41
N ILE A 187 -19.91 43.30 15.33
CA ILE A 187 -20.53 42.09 15.90
C ILE A 187 -21.86 42.44 16.57
N LEU A 188 -21.91 43.50 17.38
CA LEU A 188 -23.14 43.94 18.05
C LEU A 188 -24.21 44.38 17.05
N TYR A 189 -23.82 45.06 15.96
CA TYR A 189 -24.72 45.41 14.87
C TYR A 189 -25.32 44.17 14.20
N LEU A 190 -24.50 43.17 13.84
CA LEU A 190 -24.99 41.92 13.25
C LEU A 190 -25.91 41.16 14.21
N CYS A 191 -25.56 41.13 15.49
CA CYS A 191 -26.38 40.51 16.54
C CYS A 191 -27.75 41.17 16.65
N ASP A 192 -27.81 42.52 16.63
CA ASP A 192 -29.07 43.28 16.62
C ASP A 192 -29.92 42.95 15.38
N LYS A 193 -29.31 42.91 14.19
CA LYS A 193 -30.00 42.54 12.94
C LYS A 193 -30.61 41.15 12.97
N CYS A 194 -29.95 40.21 13.65
CA CYS A 194 -30.42 38.82 13.74
C CYS A 194 -31.21 38.54 15.03
N SER A 195 -31.41 39.54 15.90
CA SER A 195 -32.03 39.37 17.23
C SER A 195 -31.35 38.29 18.09
N VAL A 196 -30.03 38.12 17.93
CA VAL A 196 -29.20 37.20 18.74
C VAL A 196 -28.37 37.99 19.75
N LYS A 197 -27.84 37.30 20.76
CA LYS A 197 -27.00 37.90 21.80
C LYS A 197 -25.77 37.03 22.04
N ILE A 198 -24.65 37.68 22.30
CA ILE A 198 -23.42 37.03 22.74
C ILE A 198 -23.59 36.57 24.19
N GLU A 199 -23.27 35.30 24.43
CA GLU A 199 -23.16 34.71 25.75
C GLU A 199 -21.73 34.90 26.27
N HIS A 200 -21.59 35.60 27.38
CA HIS A 200 -20.29 35.86 28.00
C HIS A 200 -19.66 34.57 28.56
N GLY A 201 -18.34 34.46 28.44
CA GLY A 201 -17.57 33.33 28.97
C GLY A 201 -17.62 32.08 28.09
N LYS A 202 -18.24 32.14 26.91
CA LYS A 202 -18.17 31.12 25.87
C LYS A 202 -17.30 31.60 24.70
N PRO A 203 -16.63 30.69 23.97
CA PRO A 203 -15.79 31.07 22.84
C PRO A 203 -16.57 31.92 21.82
N LEU A 204 -16.10 33.15 21.56
CA LEU A 204 -16.80 34.10 20.69
C LEU A 204 -16.86 33.59 19.26
N LYS A 205 -15.73 33.11 18.74
CA LYS A 205 -15.63 32.57 17.38
C LYS A 205 -16.68 31.49 17.12
N GLN A 206 -16.81 30.53 18.04
CA GLN A 206 -17.81 29.47 17.96
C GLN A 206 -19.24 30.03 17.92
N GLN A 207 -19.56 31.02 18.75
CA GLN A 207 -20.89 31.64 18.76
C GLN A 207 -21.23 32.32 17.43
N LEU A 208 -20.27 33.04 16.83
CA LEU A 208 -20.47 33.68 15.53
C LEU A 208 -20.70 32.65 14.42
N MET A 209 -19.91 31.56 14.40
CA MET A 209 -20.14 30.46 13.45
C MET A 209 -21.51 29.80 13.64
N ILE A 210 -21.98 29.62 14.89
CA ILE A 210 -23.33 29.12 15.15
C ILE A 210 -24.39 30.10 14.64
N PHE A 211 -24.15 31.42 14.67
CA PHE A 211 -25.07 32.39 14.10
C PHE A 211 -25.13 32.28 12.57
N SER A 212 -24.00 32.06 11.89
CA SER A 212 -23.96 31.75 10.46
C SER A 212 -24.75 30.48 10.13
N ASP A 213 -24.57 29.38 10.88
CA ASP A 213 -25.31 28.13 10.63
C ASP A 213 -26.83 28.27 10.90
N ARG A 214 -27.23 29.13 11.84
CA ARG A 214 -28.65 29.48 12.02
C ARG A 214 -29.21 30.26 10.83
N LEU A 215 -28.39 31.09 10.19
CA LEU A 215 -28.78 31.76 8.95
C LEU A 215 -28.85 30.77 7.79
N TYR A 216 -28.00 29.74 7.72
CA TYR A 216 -28.13 28.66 6.74
C TYR A 216 -29.47 27.94 6.85
N SER A 217 -29.97 27.75 8.07
CA SER A 217 -31.25 27.07 8.36
C SER A 217 -32.47 28.01 8.47
N LEU A 218 -32.45 29.15 7.76
CA LEU A 218 -33.51 30.17 7.82
C LEU A 218 -34.88 29.66 7.36
N PHE A 219 -34.91 28.85 6.30
CA PHE A 219 -36.15 28.36 5.71
C PHE A 219 -36.60 27.04 6.33
N GLY A 220 -37.90 26.74 6.19
CA GLY A 220 -38.54 25.58 6.80
C GLY A 220 -38.89 24.48 5.79
N LYS A 221 -39.36 23.35 6.31
CA LYS A 221 -39.69 22.16 5.52
C LYS A 221 -40.72 22.35 4.39
N ASP A 222 -41.49 23.43 4.44
CA ASP A 222 -42.50 23.75 3.43
C ASP A 222 -41.89 24.37 2.16
N SER A 223 -40.60 24.70 2.19
CA SER A 223 -39.84 25.19 1.04
C SER A 223 -39.76 24.17 -0.10
N PRO A 224 -39.87 24.59 -1.37
CA PRO A 224 -39.79 23.70 -2.51
C PRO A 224 -38.36 23.33 -2.90
N TYR A 225 -37.34 24.04 -2.38
CA TYR A 225 -35.94 23.76 -2.66
C TYR A 225 -35.16 23.45 -1.39
N VAL A 226 -33.98 22.86 -1.60
CA VAL A 226 -32.96 22.62 -0.59
C VAL A 226 -31.60 23.04 -1.13
N ALA A 227 -30.65 23.34 -0.25
CA ALA A 227 -29.34 23.82 -0.63
C ALA A 227 -28.22 23.28 0.27
N HIS A 228 -27.06 23.09 -0.33
CA HIS A 228 -25.79 23.02 0.40
C HIS A 228 -25.28 24.44 0.65
N MET A 229 -25.69 25.01 1.78
CA MET A 229 -25.60 26.47 2.00
C MET A 229 -24.18 27.02 1.97
N TYR A 230 -23.19 26.25 2.43
CA TYR A 230 -21.78 26.62 2.39
C TYR A 230 -21.29 26.93 0.97
N PHE A 231 -21.74 26.14 -0.02
CA PHE A 231 -21.38 26.37 -1.43
C PHE A 231 -22.26 27.41 -2.10
N TRP A 232 -23.56 27.45 -1.78
CA TRP A 232 -24.48 28.47 -2.27
C TRP A 232 -23.99 29.89 -1.94
N GLU A 233 -23.46 30.10 -0.73
CA GLU A 233 -22.92 31.39 -0.31
C GLU A 233 -21.80 31.87 -1.23
N SER A 234 -20.92 30.96 -1.64
CA SER A 234 -19.70 31.24 -2.38
C SER A 234 -19.93 31.41 -3.89
N CYS A 235 -20.85 30.66 -4.49
CA CYS A 235 -21.00 30.64 -5.96
C CYS A 235 -22.43 30.53 -6.50
N ASP A 236 -23.46 30.79 -5.68
CA ASP A 236 -24.88 30.74 -6.11
C ASP A 236 -25.31 29.40 -6.73
N SER A 237 -24.61 28.33 -6.38
CA SER A 237 -24.87 26.98 -6.89
C SER A 237 -25.35 26.04 -5.79
N GLN A 238 -25.58 24.78 -6.15
CA GLN A 238 -26.00 23.71 -5.24
C GLN A 238 -27.34 23.92 -4.53
N VAL A 239 -28.29 24.52 -5.23
CA VAL A 239 -29.71 24.56 -4.86
C VAL A 239 -30.47 23.55 -5.73
N TYR A 240 -31.27 22.70 -5.11
CA TYR A 240 -31.97 21.59 -5.77
C TYR A 240 -33.45 21.59 -5.39
N PRO A 241 -34.35 21.11 -6.26
CA PRO A 241 -35.71 20.76 -5.87
C PRO A 241 -35.69 19.79 -4.67
N ARG A 242 -36.47 20.08 -3.63
CA ARG A 242 -36.54 19.25 -2.41
C ARG A 242 -36.87 17.79 -2.71
N GLU A 243 -37.68 17.55 -3.75
CA GLU A 243 -38.04 16.20 -4.23
C GLU A 243 -36.83 15.33 -4.58
N TYR A 244 -35.67 15.91 -4.93
CA TYR A 244 -34.45 15.15 -5.24
C TYR A 244 -33.93 14.36 -4.04
N TYR A 245 -34.21 14.84 -2.82
CA TYR A 245 -33.82 14.23 -1.55
C TYR A 245 -35.04 13.65 -0.79
N GLU A 246 -36.21 13.53 -1.44
CA GLU A 246 -37.41 13.02 -0.77
C GLU A 246 -37.29 11.52 -0.47
N ASN A 247 -36.68 10.76 -1.39
CA ASN A 247 -36.43 9.33 -1.28
C ASN A 247 -34.98 9.00 -1.65
N SER A 248 -34.54 7.80 -1.28
CA SER A 248 -33.23 7.24 -1.67
C SER A 248 -33.37 5.89 -2.34
N ILE A 249 -32.33 5.50 -3.08
CA ILE A 249 -32.12 4.13 -3.53
C ILE A 249 -30.78 3.64 -2.98
N MET A 250 -30.66 2.34 -2.72
CA MET A 250 -29.42 1.74 -2.27
C MET A 250 -28.56 1.36 -3.48
N LEU A 251 -27.35 1.91 -3.58
CA LEU A 251 -26.37 1.49 -4.58
C LEU A 251 -25.22 0.70 -3.92
N PRO A 252 -24.61 -0.26 -4.63
CA PRO A 252 -23.38 -0.90 -4.18
C PRO A 252 -22.28 0.13 -3.94
N PHE A 253 -21.53 -0.04 -2.86
CA PHE A 253 -20.36 0.75 -2.54
C PHE A 253 -19.33 -0.14 -1.84
N GLU A 254 -18.28 -0.53 -2.57
CA GLU A 254 -17.31 -1.55 -2.16
C GLU A 254 -18.02 -2.82 -1.65
N ASN A 255 -17.92 -3.10 -0.35
CA ASN A 255 -18.46 -4.28 0.31
C ASN A 255 -19.77 -3.99 1.08
N THR A 256 -20.40 -2.85 0.81
CA THR A 256 -21.65 -2.43 1.45
C THR A 256 -22.61 -1.81 0.44
N TYR A 257 -23.70 -1.24 0.93
CA TYR A 257 -24.62 -0.43 0.17
C TYR A 257 -24.80 0.93 0.83
N ILE A 258 -24.92 1.97 0.00
CA ILE A 258 -25.11 3.34 0.45
C ILE A 258 -26.41 3.92 -0.14
N PRO A 259 -27.23 4.63 0.66
CA PRO A 259 -28.39 5.34 0.13
C PRO A 259 -27.91 6.54 -0.68
N VAL A 260 -28.33 6.64 -1.94
CA VAL A 260 -28.11 7.83 -2.78
C VAL A 260 -29.45 8.55 -3.00
N PRO A 261 -29.46 9.88 -3.22
CA PRO A 261 -30.70 10.61 -3.51
C PRO A 261 -31.40 10.05 -4.75
N ILE A 262 -32.73 9.99 -4.78
CA ILE A 262 -33.49 9.40 -5.92
C ILE A 262 -33.16 10.07 -7.27
N ALA A 263 -32.78 11.35 -7.24
CA ALA A 263 -32.40 12.12 -8.41
C ALA A 263 -30.88 12.35 -8.51
N TYR A 264 -30.06 11.39 -8.04
CA TYR A 264 -28.59 11.50 -8.03
C TYR A 264 -27.99 11.93 -9.37
N ASP A 265 -28.52 11.46 -10.50
CA ASP A 265 -28.05 11.81 -11.85
C ASP A 265 -28.11 13.31 -12.13
N LYS A 266 -29.19 13.97 -11.68
CA LYS A 266 -29.38 15.42 -11.83
C LYS A 266 -28.47 16.21 -10.89
N ILE A 267 -28.25 15.71 -9.67
CA ILE A 267 -27.34 16.32 -8.70
C ILE A 267 -25.90 16.25 -9.23
N LEU A 268 -25.45 15.06 -9.64
CA LEU A 268 -24.11 14.85 -10.20
C LEU A 268 -23.86 15.66 -11.47
N SER A 269 -24.85 15.72 -12.38
CA SER A 269 -24.77 16.56 -13.58
C SER A 269 -24.64 18.04 -13.27
N SER A 270 -25.25 18.51 -12.18
CA SER A 270 -25.15 19.90 -11.73
C SER A 270 -23.78 20.20 -11.08
N CYS A 271 -23.24 19.26 -10.30
CA CYS A 271 -21.96 19.44 -9.60
C CYS A 271 -20.75 19.30 -10.53
N TYR A 272 -20.75 18.27 -11.37
CA TYR A 272 -19.58 17.84 -12.14
C TYR A 272 -19.76 17.97 -13.66
N GLY A 273 -20.91 18.50 -14.10
CA GLY A 273 -21.27 18.62 -15.50
C GLY A 273 -21.86 17.34 -16.10
N PRO A 274 -22.42 17.41 -17.33
CA PRO A 274 -23.14 16.30 -17.95
C PRO A 274 -22.28 15.07 -18.27
N ASN A 275 -20.95 15.20 -18.22
CA ASN A 275 -19.99 14.14 -18.52
C ASN A 275 -19.34 13.56 -17.24
N TYR A 276 -19.98 13.68 -16.08
CA TYR A 276 -19.42 13.23 -14.80
C TYR A 276 -19.04 11.73 -14.77
N MET A 277 -19.59 10.92 -15.68
CA MET A 277 -19.21 9.52 -15.86
C MET A 277 -17.79 9.33 -16.43
N VAL A 278 -17.18 10.37 -17.00
CA VAL A 278 -15.79 10.34 -17.45
C VAL A 278 -14.88 10.60 -16.25
N PRO A 279 -13.94 9.69 -15.92
CA PRO A 279 -13.00 9.91 -14.83
C PRO A 279 -12.04 11.07 -15.16
N ILE A 280 -11.95 12.05 -14.25
CA ILE A 280 -11.03 13.19 -14.34
C ILE A 280 -10.28 13.29 -13.00
N ARG A 281 -8.94 13.28 -13.05
CA ARG A 281 -8.05 13.41 -11.88
C ARG A 281 -7.87 14.89 -11.51
N SER A 282 -8.93 15.53 -10.99
CA SER A 282 -8.89 16.93 -10.57
C SER A 282 -10.02 17.26 -9.59
N GLY A 283 -9.90 18.37 -8.84
CA GLY A 283 -11.03 18.96 -8.09
C GLY A 283 -11.04 18.68 -6.58
N GLY A 284 -9.93 18.21 -6.00
CA GLY A 284 -9.79 18.06 -4.55
C GLY A 284 -9.70 19.41 -3.82
N VAL A 285 -10.28 19.48 -2.63
CA VAL A 285 -10.25 20.66 -1.73
C VAL A 285 -9.19 20.55 -0.63
N HIS A 286 -8.48 19.41 -0.58
CA HIS A 286 -7.35 19.14 0.31
C HIS A 286 -6.30 18.30 -0.42
N ASP A 287 -5.12 18.16 0.20
CA ASP A 287 -4.06 17.29 -0.30
C ASP A 287 -4.37 15.82 0.02
N TYR A 288 -4.05 14.94 -0.93
CA TYR A 288 -4.23 13.49 -0.82
C TYR A 288 -2.88 12.78 -0.57
N PRO A 289 -2.82 11.73 0.26
CA PRO A 289 -3.86 11.28 1.19
C PRO A 289 -3.89 12.08 2.51
N LEU A 290 -5.08 12.27 3.10
CA LEU A 290 -5.34 13.00 4.33
C LEU A 290 -4.61 12.42 5.55
N TYR A 291 -4.37 11.10 5.55
CA TYR A 291 -3.60 10.44 6.61
C TYR A 291 -2.10 10.79 6.59
N THR A 292 -1.58 11.48 5.56
CA THR A 292 -0.16 11.84 5.47
C THR A 292 0.30 12.70 6.65
N ILE A 293 -0.51 13.67 7.06
CA ILE A 293 -0.22 14.53 8.22
C ILE A 293 -0.17 13.71 9.51
N GLN A 294 -1.09 12.74 9.67
CA GLN A 294 -1.11 11.85 10.82
C GLN A 294 0.12 10.95 10.85
N ARG A 295 0.52 10.42 9.69
CA ARG A 295 1.75 9.65 9.52
C ARG A 295 2.98 10.46 9.92
N GLU A 296 3.04 11.75 9.56
CA GLU A 296 4.10 12.67 9.98
C GLU A 296 4.11 12.91 11.49
N TYR A 297 2.98 13.18 12.11
CA TYR A 297 2.91 13.32 13.57
C TYR A 297 3.33 12.05 14.31
N MET A 298 2.94 10.87 13.81
CA MET A 298 3.45 9.61 14.36
C MET A 298 4.96 9.46 14.20
N ARG A 299 5.52 9.85 13.05
CA ARG A 299 6.97 9.83 12.80
C ARG A 299 7.71 10.71 13.81
N GLU A 300 7.20 11.90 14.11
CA GLU A 300 7.79 12.83 15.08
C GLU A 300 7.66 12.33 16.53
N ALA A 301 6.48 11.82 16.91
CA ALA A 301 6.19 11.38 18.27
C ALA A 301 6.91 10.08 18.67
N ALA A 302 7.16 9.19 17.71
CA ALA A 302 7.75 7.87 18.01
C ALA A 302 9.23 7.93 18.43
N GLY A 303 9.97 9.02 18.20
CA GLY A 303 11.36 9.22 18.63
C GLY A 303 12.39 8.19 18.10
N ARG A 304 11.92 7.13 17.43
CA ARG A 304 12.64 6.05 16.74
C ARG A 304 11.69 5.50 15.68
N VAL A 305 11.94 6.00 14.48
CA VAL A 305 11.47 5.58 13.17
C VAL A 305 10.83 4.18 13.11
N TYR A 306 9.51 4.11 12.86
CA TYR A 306 8.71 2.88 12.72
C TYR A 306 9.12 2.03 11.50
N TYR A 307 9.63 2.67 10.45
CA TYR A 307 10.34 2.05 9.34
C TYR A 307 11.45 3.01 8.91
N PRO A 308 12.73 2.74 9.19
CA PRO A 308 13.81 3.60 8.70
C PRO A 308 13.63 3.80 7.20
N GLU A 309 13.25 5.02 6.81
CA GLU A 309 13.25 5.47 5.42
C GLU A 309 14.60 6.14 5.17
N TYR A 310 15.31 5.66 4.16
CA TYR A 310 16.57 6.22 3.77
C TYR A 310 16.31 7.56 3.06
N SER A 311 16.92 8.62 3.58
CA SER A 311 16.95 9.93 2.92
C SER A 311 18.31 10.16 2.30
N PHE A 312 18.34 10.58 1.03
CA PHE A 312 19.57 10.97 0.37
C PHE A 312 20.18 12.21 1.04
N SER A 313 21.49 12.18 1.23
CA SER A 313 22.31 13.34 1.59
C SER A 313 23.46 13.47 0.61
N GLU A 314 23.89 14.70 0.28
CA GLU A 314 25.09 14.93 -0.55
C GLU A 314 26.33 14.21 0.00
N SER A 315 26.41 13.98 1.33
CA SER A 315 27.49 13.22 1.96
C SER A 315 27.57 11.76 1.47
N ASP A 316 26.47 11.18 1.00
CA ASP A 316 26.43 9.83 0.43
C ASP A 316 27.21 9.75 -0.90
N LEU A 317 27.38 10.87 -1.61
CA LEU A 317 28.18 10.94 -2.83
C LEU A 317 29.68 11.11 -2.56
N ASN A 318 30.05 11.69 -1.42
CA ASN A 318 31.45 11.91 -1.06
C ASN A 318 32.17 10.57 -0.90
N ARG A 319 33.46 10.48 -1.17
CA ARG A 319 34.25 9.27 -0.89
C ARG A 319 35.21 9.53 0.27
N PRO A 320 35.29 8.66 1.30
CA PRO A 320 36.27 8.82 2.37
C PRO A 320 37.67 8.54 1.81
N ASP A 321 38.67 9.25 2.34
CA ASP A 321 40.07 8.96 2.03
C ASP A 321 40.48 7.64 2.70
N VAL A 322 40.64 6.61 1.88
CA VAL A 322 41.08 5.28 2.33
C VAL A 322 42.58 5.14 2.04
N MET A 323 43.40 4.98 3.08
CA MET A 323 44.85 4.86 2.91
C MET A 323 45.21 3.54 2.18
N PRO A 324 46.09 3.58 1.16
CA PRO A 324 46.47 2.38 0.44
C PRO A 324 47.34 1.47 1.31
N VAL A 325 46.87 0.25 1.55
CA VAL A 325 47.70 -0.82 2.13
C VAL A 325 48.63 -1.36 1.05
N LYS A 326 49.93 -1.37 1.33
CA LYS A 326 50.94 -1.87 0.40
C LYS A 326 50.92 -3.40 0.40
N ARG A 327 50.63 -4.00 -0.75
CA ARG A 327 50.58 -5.45 -0.98
C ARG A 327 50.91 -5.78 -2.43
N ASP A 328 51.31 -7.02 -2.69
CA ASP A 328 51.73 -7.49 -4.01
C ASP A 328 50.53 -7.83 -4.92
N ARG A 329 49.43 -8.33 -4.35
CA ARG A 329 48.17 -8.66 -5.04
C ARG A 329 47.03 -7.84 -4.48
N LYS A 330 46.08 -7.43 -5.31
CA LYS A 330 44.88 -6.68 -4.89
C LYS A 330 43.91 -7.63 -4.18
N GLU A 331 43.11 -7.12 -3.24
CA GLU A 331 42.08 -7.96 -2.59
C GLU A 331 40.68 -7.56 -3.04
N MET A 332 39.85 -8.56 -3.30
CA MET A 332 38.43 -8.42 -3.58
C MET A 332 37.62 -9.27 -2.62
N VAL A 333 36.58 -8.68 -2.03
CA VAL A 333 35.71 -9.36 -1.06
C VAL A 333 34.27 -9.34 -1.57
N PHE A 334 33.67 -10.52 -1.72
CA PHE A 334 32.25 -10.69 -2.01
C PHE A 334 31.48 -10.94 -0.71
N LEU A 335 30.39 -10.21 -0.51
CA LEU A 335 29.54 -10.26 0.69
C LEU A 335 28.11 -10.75 0.34
N PRO A 336 27.93 -12.03 -0.02
CA PRO A 336 26.60 -12.61 -0.17
C PRO A 336 25.95 -12.80 1.20
N PHE A 337 24.63 -12.57 1.31
CA PHE A 337 23.90 -12.79 2.57
C PHE A 337 23.12 -14.12 2.57
N SER A 338 22.92 -14.74 1.40
CA SER A 338 22.34 -16.08 1.25
C SER A 338 22.88 -16.78 -0.01
N PRO A 339 23.25 -18.08 0.06
CA PRO A 339 23.65 -18.91 -1.08
C PRO A 339 22.60 -18.96 -2.19
N ARG A 340 21.30 -18.79 -1.87
CA ARG A 340 20.20 -18.77 -2.85
C ARG A 340 20.43 -17.78 -3.98
N TYR A 341 21.17 -16.71 -3.72
CA TYR A 341 21.41 -15.64 -4.67
C TYR A 341 22.84 -15.62 -5.23
N TRP A 342 23.65 -16.65 -4.96
CA TRP A 342 25.05 -16.69 -5.35
C TRP A 342 25.26 -16.49 -6.87
N GLU A 343 24.35 -17.02 -7.69
CA GLU A 343 24.38 -16.94 -9.16
C GLU A 343 24.57 -15.51 -9.70
N TYR A 344 24.03 -14.50 -9.01
CA TYR A 344 24.14 -13.08 -9.42
C TYR A 344 25.56 -12.52 -9.24
N MET A 345 26.32 -13.04 -8.28
CA MET A 345 27.71 -12.64 -8.02
C MET A 345 28.73 -13.55 -8.72
N GLU A 346 28.34 -14.80 -8.98
CA GLU A 346 29.25 -15.85 -9.44
C GLU A 346 30.06 -15.44 -10.67
N LYS A 347 29.40 -14.82 -11.66
CA LYS A 347 30.09 -14.43 -12.89
C LYS A 347 31.15 -13.36 -12.66
N GLU A 348 30.85 -12.37 -11.82
CA GLU A 348 31.85 -11.36 -11.46
C GLU A 348 32.97 -12.00 -10.65
N TRP A 349 32.67 -12.94 -9.74
CA TRP A 349 33.67 -13.69 -8.97
C TRP A 349 34.61 -14.52 -9.86
N ARG A 350 34.08 -15.26 -10.84
CA ARG A 350 34.86 -16.10 -11.78
C ARG A 350 35.88 -15.30 -12.59
N ARG A 351 35.63 -14.02 -12.85
CA ARG A 351 36.58 -13.15 -13.57
C ARG A 351 37.89 -12.92 -12.81
N TYR A 352 37.86 -13.04 -11.48
CA TYR A 352 38.98 -12.64 -10.62
C TYR A 352 39.59 -13.79 -9.83
N VAL A 353 38.85 -14.87 -9.54
CA VAL A 353 39.33 -15.94 -8.64
C VAL A 353 40.61 -16.63 -9.16
N GLU A 354 40.75 -16.80 -10.46
CA GLU A 354 41.96 -17.39 -11.08
C GLU A 354 43.01 -16.34 -11.47
N SER A 355 42.75 -15.06 -11.20
CA SER A 355 43.64 -13.97 -11.61
C SER A 355 44.92 -13.94 -10.76
N PRO A 356 46.11 -13.89 -11.38
CA PRO A 356 47.36 -13.74 -10.63
C PRO A 356 47.44 -12.39 -9.90
N GLU A 357 46.63 -11.41 -10.28
CA GLU A 357 46.63 -10.06 -9.68
C GLU A 357 45.75 -9.93 -8.44
N TRP A 358 44.81 -10.86 -8.22
CA TRP A 358 43.76 -10.72 -7.19
C TRP A 358 43.73 -11.89 -6.20
N ASP A 359 43.67 -11.54 -4.92
CA ASP A 359 43.21 -12.42 -3.85
C ASP A 359 41.71 -12.19 -3.65
N VAL A 360 40.90 -13.23 -3.91
CA VAL A 360 39.44 -13.13 -3.87
C VAL A 360 38.88 -13.90 -2.68
N TYR A 361 38.06 -13.24 -1.87
CA TYR A 361 37.42 -13.81 -0.69
C TYR A 361 35.90 -13.77 -0.86
N VAL A 362 35.23 -14.87 -0.51
CA VAL A 362 33.77 -14.93 -0.38
C VAL A 362 33.43 -15.05 1.08
N ILE A 363 32.73 -14.06 1.62
CA ILE A 363 32.37 -13.98 3.04
C ILE A 363 30.85 -13.94 3.14
N PRO A 364 30.19 -15.08 3.40
CA PRO A 364 28.77 -15.07 3.74
C PRO A 364 28.54 -14.17 4.96
N ILE A 365 27.62 -13.20 4.87
CA ILE A 365 27.34 -12.27 5.96
C ILE A 365 26.06 -12.65 6.70
N PRO A 366 26.02 -12.59 8.04
CA PRO A 366 24.79 -12.80 8.79
C PRO A 366 23.79 -11.67 8.55
N TYR A 367 22.51 -11.98 8.68
CA TYR A 367 21.41 -11.01 8.61
C TYR A 367 20.34 -11.34 9.66
N TYR A 368 19.55 -10.35 10.04
CA TYR A 368 18.43 -10.50 10.97
C TYR A 368 17.12 -10.39 10.20
N SER A 369 16.17 -11.29 10.45
CA SER A 369 14.76 -11.05 10.08
C SER A 369 14.16 -10.05 11.06
N LYS A 370 13.49 -9.01 10.57
CA LYS A 370 12.78 -8.03 11.41
C LYS A 370 11.40 -8.55 11.79
N LYS A 371 10.94 -8.17 12.98
CA LYS A 371 9.54 -8.39 13.40
C LYS A 371 8.64 -7.32 12.77
N GLU A 372 7.31 -7.45 12.92
CA GLU A 372 6.27 -6.54 12.40
C GLU A 372 6.50 -5.04 12.72
N PHE A 373 7.41 -4.72 13.65
CA PHE A 373 7.70 -3.36 14.13
C PHE A 373 9.18 -2.96 14.02
N GLY A 374 9.97 -3.60 13.15
CA GLY A 374 11.34 -3.19 12.84
C GLY A 374 12.42 -3.61 13.86
N ASP A 375 12.04 -4.17 15.01
CA ASP A 375 12.98 -4.74 15.98
C ASP A 375 13.74 -5.95 15.40
N GLN A 376 15.02 -6.09 15.75
CA GLN A 376 15.87 -7.22 15.35
C GLN A 376 15.26 -8.54 15.87
N GLY A 377 14.80 -9.39 14.96
CA GLY A 377 14.32 -10.73 15.22
C GLY A 377 15.44 -11.77 15.13
N THR A 378 15.17 -12.90 14.47
CA THR A 378 16.10 -14.03 14.39
C THR A 378 17.34 -13.73 13.56
N LEU A 379 18.52 -14.09 14.08
CA LEU A 379 19.79 -14.06 13.34
C LEU A 379 19.88 -15.28 12.41
N HIS A 380 20.17 -15.03 11.15
CA HIS A 380 20.42 -16.02 10.11
C HIS A 380 21.88 -15.92 9.66
N TYR A 381 22.54 -17.07 9.51
CA TYR A 381 23.91 -17.17 8.99
C TYR A 381 24.02 -18.44 8.16
N GLU A 382 23.99 -18.28 6.83
CA GLU A 382 23.91 -19.38 5.87
C GLU A 382 25.28 -19.65 5.26
N THR A 383 25.88 -20.81 5.57
CA THR A 383 27.15 -21.28 4.99
C THR A 383 27.00 -22.59 4.20
N GLU A 384 25.89 -23.30 4.38
CA GLU A 384 25.55 -24.51 3.62
C GLU A 384 24.81 -24.12 2.33
N GLY A 385 25.03 -24.82 1.22
CA GLY A 385 24.36 -24.55 -0.07
C GLY A 385 25.16 -23.71 -1.07
N TYR A 386 26.36 -23.23 -0.70
CA TYR A 386 27.30 -22.69 -1.70
C TYR A 386 27.92 -23.83 -2.53
N PRO A 387 28.21 -23.60 -3.83
CA PRO A 387 28.87 -24.62 -4.65
C PRO A 387 30.25 -25.02 -4.12
N GLU A 388 30.63 -26.29 -4.26
CA GLU A 388 31.90 -26.83 -3.71
C GLU A 388 33.16 -26.11 -4.23
N TYR A 389 33.08 -25.49 -5.42
CA TYR A 389 34.19 -24.72 -5.99
C TYR A 389 34.38 -23.33 -5.33
N VAL A 390 33.51 -22.93 -4.41
CA VAL A 390 33.56 -21.64 -3.74
C VAL A 390 34.17 -21.80 -2.35
N SER A 391 35.40 -21.32 -2.18
CA SER A 391 36.06 -21.27 -0.87
C SER A 391 35.48 -20.14 -0.01
N LEU A 392 34.82 -20.52 1.09
CA LEU A 392 34.20 -19.58 2.03
C LEU A 392 35.18 -19.12 3.11
N THR A 393 35.13 -17.84 3.45
CA THR A 393 35.81 -17.22 4.59
C THR A 393 34.78 -16.85 5.64
N GLY A 394 35.03 -17.20 6.92
CA GLY A 394 34.14 -16.82 8.02
C GLY A 394 34.04 -15.29 8.17
N PHE A 395 32.84 -14.80 8.49
CA PHE A 395 32.53 -13.37 8.62
C PHE A 395 33.23 -12.64 9.78
N ASP A 396 33.88 -13.39 10.67
CA ASP A 396 34.73 -12.95 11.77
C ASP A 396 36.24 -13.17 11.52
N ALA A 397 36.60 -13.88 10.43
CA ALA A 397 37.99 -14.21 10.11
C ALA A 397 38.70 -13.14 9.25
N TYR A 398 37.96 -12.24 8.62
CA TYR A 398 38.51 -11.18 7.77
C TYR A 398 38.48 -9.83 8.49
N ASP A 399 39.67 -9.30 8.80
CA ASP A 399 39.82 -7.97 9.43
C ASP A 399 39.82 -6.86 8.37
N PHE A 400 38.67 -6.19 8.20
CA PHE A 400 38.51 -5.12 7.23
C PHE A 400 39.34 -3.87 7.55
N ASP A 401 39.56 -3.57 8.84
CA ASP A 401 40.26 -2.35 9.27
C ASP A 401 41.75 -2.44 8.98
N SER A 402 42.33 -3.63 9.15
CA SER A 402 43.74 -3.88 8.85
C SER A 402 43.98 -4.18 7.38
N ARG A 403 43.07 -4.94 6.74
CA ARG A 403 43.28 -5.40 5.37
C ARG A 403 42.90 -4.34 4.36
N ILE A 404 41.79 -3.62 4.51
CA ILE A 404 41.32 -2.57 3.58
C ILE A 404 41.28 -3.07 2.12
N PRO A 405 40.37 -3.99 1.76
CA PRO A 405 40.32 -4.57 0.42
C PRO A 405 40.20 -3.51 -0.68
N ASP A 406 40.81 -3.77 -1.83
CA ASP A 406 40.74 -2.87 -3.00
C ASP A 406 39.31 -2.79 -3.53
N ARG A 407 38.53 -3.86 -3.43
CA ARG A 407 37.11 -3.88 -3.82
C ARG A 407 36.26 -4.71 -2.86
N ILE A 408 35.10 -4.18 -2.49
CA ILE A 408 34.03 -4.93 -1.83
C ILE A 408 32.82 -4.99 -2.77
N VAL A 409 32.28 -6.19 -2.97
CA VAL A 409 31.07 -6.44 -3.76
C VAL A 409 29.95 -6.84 -2.81
N ILE A 410 28.90 -6.04 -2.72
CA ILE A 410 27.73 -6.28 -1.86
C ILE A 410 26.53 -6.75 -2.67
N GLN A 411 25.70 -7.57 -2.00
CA GLN A 411 24.46 -8.08 -2.56
C GLN A 411 23.23 -7.41 -1.96
N ASN A 412 23.20 -7.17 -0.65
CA ASN A 412 22.07 -6.52 0.02
C ASN A 412 22.33 -5.00 0.12
N PRO A 413 21.52 -4.14 -0.52
CA PRO A 413 21.77 -2.69 -0.56
C PRO A 413 21.10 -1.90 0.57
N TYR A 414 20.43 -2.56 1.52
CA TYR A 414 19.43 -1.89 2.35
C TYR A 414 19.95 -1.38 3.70
N ASP A 415 21.11 -1.86 4.18
CA ASP A 415 21.57 -1.61 5.55
C ASP A 415 20.47 -1.85 6.60
N GLU A 416 20.11 -0.84 7.39
CA GLU A 416 19.01 -0.87 8.35
C GLU A 416 17.62 -0.57 7.74
N TYR A 417 17.52 -0.21 6.46
CA TYR A 417 16.32 0.42 5.86
C TYR A 417 15.34 -0.56 5.18
N ASP A 418 15.65 -1.86 5.07
CA ASP A 418 14.68 -2.86 4.59
C ASP A 418 13.71 -3.28 5.70
N ASN A 419 12.44 -3.48 5.37
CA ASN A 419 11.41 -3.76 6.37
C ASN A 419 11.39 -5.22 6.86
N ALA A 420 11.95 -6.15 6.07
CA ALA A 420 11.89 -7.58 6.33
C ALA A 420 13.18 -8.13 6.92
N ILE A 421 14.33 -7.63 6.46
CA ILE A 421 15.66 -8.10 6.87
C ILE A 421 16.64 -6.95 7.07
N THR A 422 17.72 -7.18 7.80
CA THR A 422 18.87 -6.26 7.84
C THR A 422 20.15 -7.07 7.98
N VAL A 423 21.18 -6.75 7.19
CA VAL A 423 22.48 -7.40 7.34
C VAL A 423 23.12 -7.01 8.67
N HIS A 424 24.05 -7.80 9.18
CA HIS A 424 24.71 -7.47 10.43
C HIS A 424 25.37 -6.07 10.34
N PRO A 425 25.14 -5.14 11.30
CA PRO A 425 25.50 -3.72 11.17
C PRO A 425 26.95 -3.40 10.78
N ARG A 426 27.91 -4.25 11.17
CA ARG A 426 29.32 -4.16 10.72
C ARG A 426 29.50 -4.12 9.19
N PHE A 427 28.53 -4.65 8.44
CA PHE A 427 28.52 -4.71 6.98
C PHE A 427 27.63 -3.64 6.34
N TYR A 428 27.17 -2.65 7.10
CA TYR A 428 26.45 -1.52 6.51
C TYR A 428 27.35 -0.75 5.56
N THR A 429 26.76 -0.31 4.46
CA THR A 429 27.47 0.36 3.36
C THR A 429 28.21 1.60 3.82
N GLY A 430 27.67 2.33 4.81
CA GLY A 430 28.32 3.51 5.41
C GLY A 430 29.64 3.19 6.13
N LEU A 431 29.79 1.97 6.66
CA LEU A 431 31.03 1.47 7.26
C LEU A 431 31.94 0.84 6.21
N LEU A 432 31.39 0.00 5.32
CA LEU A 432 32.16 -0.69 4.28
C LEU A 432 32.92 0.29 3.36
N ARG A 433 32.29 1.40 3.01
CA ARG A 433 32.90 2.47 2.19
C ARG A 433 34.14 3.10 2.85
N GLN A 434 34.30 3.01 4.17
CA GLN A 434 35.47 3.54 4.89
C GLN A 434 36.67 2.60 4.83
N VAL A 435 36.44 1.32 4.49
CA VAL A 435 37.44 0.25 4.50
C VAL A 435 37.67 -0.35 3.11
N THR A 436 37.26 0.32 2.04
CA THR A 436 37.53 -0.12 0.67
C THR A 436 37.73 1.02 -0.33
N LYS A 437 38.55 0.75 -1.35
CA LYS A 437 38.78 1.67 -2.47
C LYS A 437 37.73 1.59 -3.57
N GLU A 438 36.86 0.59 -3.55
CA GLU A 438 35.74 0.48 -4.49
C GLU A 438 34.61 -0.37 -3.87
N LEU A 439 33.44 0.23 -3.67
CA LEU A 439 32.22 -0.46 -3.25
C LEU A 439 31.34 -0.71 -4.48
N VAL A 440 31.06 -1.98 -4.76
CA VAL A 440 30.28 -2.41 -5.91
C VAL A 440 28.99 -3.07 -5.44
N TYR A 441 27.85 -2.68 -6.01
CA TYR A 441 26.56 -3.32 -5.75
C TYR A 441 26.10 -4.12 -6.98
N ILE A 442 25.68 -5.37 -6.75
CA ILE A 442 25.03 -6.23 -7.74
C ILE A 442 23.67 -6.69 -7.19
N PRO A 443 22.53 -6.34 -7.83
CA PRO A 443 21.22 -6.80 -7.40
C PRO A 443 21.07 -8.32 -7.46
N TYR A 444 20.37 -8.88 -6.48
CA TYR A 444 20.10 -10.33 -6.34
C TYR A 444 18.75 -10.77 -6.89
N PHE A 445 18.14 -9.95 -7.73
CA PHE A 445 16.82 -10.19 -8.30
C PHE A 445 16.74 -9.60 -9.70
N GLN A 446 15.75 -10.08 -10.46
CA GLN A 446 15.34 -9.49 -11.73
C GLN A 446 13.97 -8.82 -11.55
N THR A 447 13.70 -7.78 -12.34
CA THR A 447 12.37 -7.18 -12.40
C THR A 447 11.84 -7.23 -13.83
N ASP A 448 10.51 -7.38 -13.96
CA ASP A 448 9.79 -7.45 -15.24
C ASP A 448 9.64 -6.08 -15.94
N TYR A 449 10.44 -5.08 -15.52
CA TYR A 449 10.33 -3.71 -16.02
C TYR A 449 10.65 -3.63 -17.51
N LYS A 450 9.66 -3.20 -18.30
CA LYS A 450 9.80 -3.00 -19.75
C LYS A 450 9.96 -1.54 -20.13
N ASP A 451 9.20 -0.64 -19.50
CA ASP A 451 9.27 0.81 -19.69
C ASP A 451 8.54 1.59 -18.58
N SER A 452 8.67 2.92 -18.62
CA SER A 452 8.20 3.87 -17.61
C SER A 452 6.70 4.17 -17.62
N SER A 453 5.91 3.50 -18.48
CA SER A 453 4.46 3.71 -18.56
C SER A 453 3.66 3.02 -17.45
N ASP A 454 4.28 2.09 -16.72
CA ASP A 454 3.67 1.40 -15.58
C ASP A 454 3.96 2.11 -14.25
N GLU A 455 2.99 2.91 -13.77
CA GLU A 455 3.07 3.61 -12.48
C GLU A 455 3.36 2.65 -11.31
N ARG A 456 2.86 1.40 -11.35
CA ARG A 456 3.13 0.41 -10.30
C ARG A 456 4.60 0.03 -10.25
N SER A 457 5.19 -0.20 -11.42
CA SER A 457 6.62 -0.52 -11.51
C SER A 457 7.48 0.62 -10.99
N VAL A 458 7.10 1.88 -11.24
CA VAL A 458 7.80 3.05 -10.69
C VAL A 458 7.73 3.08 -9.17
N ILE A 459 6.55 2.90 -8.57
CA ILE A 459 6.38 2.91 -7.11
C ILE A 459 7.12 1.73 -6.45
N VAL A 460 7.04 0.53 -7.02
CA VAL A 460 7.77 -0.62 -6.50
C VAL A 460 9.29 -0.40 -6.62
N SER A 461 9.74 0.28 -7.67
CA SER A 461 11.16 0.55 -7.89
C SER A 461 11.80 1.43 -6.83
N SER A 462 11.03 2.35 -6.22
CA SER A 462 11.58 3.21 -5.19
C SER A 462 12.09 2.42 -3.98
N TYR A 463 11.47 1.27 -3.65
CA TYR A 463 11.85 0.46 -2.50
C TYR A 463 13.24 -0.16 -2.62
N TYR A 464 13.66 -0.55 -3.83
CA TYR A 464 14.96 -1.22 -4.03
C TYR A 464 16.02 -0.32 -4.70
N ILE A 465 15.64 0.89 -5.16
CA ILE A 465 16.55 1.88 -5.74
C ILE A 465 16.92 2.97 -4.72
N ARG A 466 15.97 3.48 -3.93
CA ARG A 466 16.20 4.58 -2.98
C ARG A 466 16.75 4.03 -1.66
N VAL A 467 17.91 3.39 -1.73
CA VAL A 467 18.52 2.65 -0.62
C VAL A 467 20.02 2.96 -0.54
N PRO A 468 20.64 2.88 0.64
CA PRO A 468 22.01 3.37 0.85
C PRO A 468 23.06 2.63 0.01
N GLY A 469 22.90 1.33 -0.22
CA GLY A 469 23.83 0.55 -1.04
C GLY A 469 23.83 0.93 -2.51
N VAL A 470 22.74 1.49 -3.03
CA VAL A 470 22.69 2.02 -4.41
C VAL A 470 23.34 3.38 -4.49
N THR A 471 23.04 4.28 -3.54
CA THR A 471 23.56 5.66 -3.56
C THR A 471 25.03 5.76 -3.20
N ARG A 472 25.50 4.93 -2.26
CA ARG A 472 26.89 4.94 -1.75
C ARG A 472 27.83 4.04 -2.55
N ALA A 473 27.33 3.14 -3.38
CA ALA A 473 28.18 2.34 -4.26
C ALA A 473 28.88 3.25 -5.28
N ASP A 474 30.13 2.92 -5.55
CA ASP A 474 30.91 3.56 -6.61
C ASP A 474 30.56 3.00 -7.98
N ARG A 475 30.09 1.75 -8.00
CA ARG A 475 29.61 1.08 -9.19
C ARG A 475 28.41 0.21 -8.88
N VAL A 476 27.35 0.37 -9.65
CA VAL A 476 26.18 -0.53 -9.64
C VAL A 476 26.19 -1.27 -10.98
N ILE A 477 26.10 -2.60 -10.94
CA ILE A 477 26.10 -3.44 -12.14
C ILE A 477 24.69 -4.01 -12.31
N LEU A 478 24.02 -3.63 -13.40
CA LEU A 478 22.65 -4.04 -13.71
C LEU A 478 22.59 -4.97 -14.92
N GLN A 479 21.50 -5.72 -15.03
CA GLN A 479 21.33 -6.77 -16.03
C GLN A 479 20.80 -6.28 -17.38
N SER A 480 20.31 -5.03 -17.49
CA SER A 480 19.81 -4.48 -18.75
C SER A 480 19.84 -2.94 -18.80
N GLU A 481 19.84 -2.38 -20.01
CA GLU A 481 19.74 -0.93 -20.22
C GLU A 481 18.40 -0.36 -19.72
N ALA A 482 17.30 -1.11 -19.85
CA ALA A 482 16.00 -0.67 -19.34
C ALA A 482 16.01 -0.48 -17.81
N LEU A 483 16.69 -1.37 -17.07
CA LEU A 483 16.88 -1.20 -15.63
C LEU A 483 17.81 -0.04 -15.31
N ARG A 484 18.86 0.15 -16.11
CA ARG A 484 19.76 1.29 -15.95
C ARG A 484 19.02 2.62 -16.09
N ASP A 485 18.18 2.76 -17.10
CA ASP A 485 17.38 3.97 -17.28
C ASP A 485 16.41 4.18 -16.10
N LEU A 486 15.74 3.12 -15.62
CA LEU A 486 14.87 3.18 -14.43
C LEU A 486 15.65 3.66 -13.18
N TYR A 487 16.80 3.06 -12.89
CA TYR A 487 17.62 3.45 -11.74
C TYR A 487 18.08 4.90 -11.84
N ILE A 488 18.50 5.35 -13.01
CA ILE A 488 18.94 6.74 -13.22
C ILE A 488 17.78 7.72 -13.00
N GLU A 489 16.62 7.48 -13.63
CA GLU A 489 15.46 8.38 -13.47
C GLU A 489 14.97 8.44 -12.03
N GLU A 490 14.94 7.29 -11.35
CA GLU A 490 14.45 7.21 -9.97
C GLU A 490 15.43 7.85 -8.98
N LEU A 491 16.74 7.68 -9.17
CA LEU A 491 17.75 8.37 -8.37
C LEU A 491 17.79 9.87 -8.64
N VAL A 492 17.53 10.32 -9.88
CA VAL A 492 17.40 11.75 -10.21
C VAL A 492 16.19 12.36 -9.50
N ARG A 493 15.03 11.68 -9.52
CA ARG A 493 13.85 12.12 -8.75
C ARG A 493 14.11 12.18 -7.25
N PHE A 494 14.94 11.27 -6.74
CA PHE A 494 15.26 11.16 -5.33
C PHE A 494 16.34 12.14 -4.85
N ALA A 495 17.37 12.40 -5.66
CA ALA A 495 18.57 13.14 -5.27
C ALA A 495 18.72 14.51 -5.96
N GLY A 496 17.90 14.82 -6.96
CA GLY A 496 17.94 16.08 -7.73
C GLY A 496 18.52 15.94 -9.13
N ASP A 497 18.09 16.81 -10.05
CA ASP A 497 18.47 16.80 -11.48
C ASP A 497 19.98 16.95 -11.74
N ASP A 498 20.68 17.66 -10.86
CA ASP A 498 22.12 17.91 -10.92
C ASP A 498 22.96 16.64 -10.68
N THR A 499 22.39 15.60 -10.07
CA THR A 499 23.07 14.33 -9.79
C THR A 499 23.08 13.36 -10.98
N ARG A 500 22.32 13.62 -12.05
CA ARG A 500 22.13 12.71 -13.20
C ARG A 500 23.43 12.17 -13.79
N LYS A 501 24.43 13.04 -13.99
CA LYS A 501 25.72 12.65 -14.58
C LYS A 501 26.46 11.64 -13.71
N ILE A 502 26.34 11.77 -12.39
CA ILE A 502 26.96 10.86 -11.42
C ILE A 502 26.36 9.46 -11.56
N TRP A 503 25.02 9.36 -11.64
CA TRP A 503 24.35 8.08 -11.81
C TRP A 503 24.65 7.42 -13.15
N GLN A 504 24.75 8.21 -14.23
CA GLN A 504 25.14 7.70 -15.55
C GLN A 504 26.55 7.11 -15.58
N GLU A 505 27.47 7.62 -14.76
CA GLU A 505 28.85 7.13 -14.62
C GLU A 505 28.97 5.92 -13.69
N ARG A 506 28.20 5.90 -12.58
CA ARG A 506 28.25 4.83 -11.57
C ARG A 506 27.45 3.58 -11.96
N ILE A 507 26.36 3.75 -12.72
CA ILE A 507 25.48 2.63 -13.10
C ILE A 507 25.90 2.09 -14.46
N THR A 508 26.30 0.82 -14.46
CA THR A 508 26.80 0.09 -15.62
C THR A 508 25.91 -1.11 -15.92
N VAL A 509 25.86 -1.51 -17.19
CA VAL A 509 25.13 -2.71 -17.62
C VAL A 509 26.12 -3.82 -17.95
N ASP A 510 25.84 -5.01 -17.44
CA ASP A 510 26.50 -6.23 -17.82
C ASP A 510 25.43 -7.33 -17.95
N GLU A 511 24.83 -7.45 -19.13
CA GLU A 511 23.77 -8.44 -19.39
C GLU A 511 24.24 -9.88 -19.10
N SER A 512 25.55 -10.08 -19.06
CA SER A 512 26.16 -11.37 -18.83
C SER A 512 26.00 -11.81 -17.37
N ILE A 513 25.84 -10.91 -16.39
CA ILE A 513 25.60 -11.26 -14.97
C ILE A 513 24.16 -11.73 -14.71
N THR A 514 23.28 -11.65 -15.71
CA THR A 514 21.99 -12.33 -15.69
C THR A 514 22.25 -13.82 -15.53
N PRO A 515 21.71 -14.48 -14.48
CA PRO A 515 21.81 -15.92 -14.37
C PRO A 515 21.32 -16.56 -15.68
N ASP A 516 22.09 -17.53 -16.21
CA ASP A 516 21.63 -18.30 -17.37
C ASP A 516 20.32 -18.97 -16.94
N PRO A 517 19.21 -18.83 -17.68
CA PRO A 517 17.98 -19.52 -17.32
C PRO A 517 18.16 -21.04 -17.26
N LYS A 518 19.22 -21.60 -17.90
CA LYS A 518 19.64 -23.01 -17.79
C LYS A 518 20.51 -23.33 -16.58
N CYS A 519 21.07 -22.32 -15.90
CA CYS A 519 21.85 -22.46 -14.67
C CYS A 519 21.00 -22.49 -13.40
N ILE A 520 19.66 -22.55 -13.52
CA ILE A 520 18.83 -23.24 -12.53
C ILE A 520 19.15 -24.73 -12.68
N GLY A 521 20.33 -25.11 -12.16
CA GLY A 521 20.97 -26.39 -12.42
C GLY A 521 20.14 -27.56 -11.94
N LEU A 522 20.05 -28.57 -12.80
CA LEU A 522 20.09 -29.96 -12.38
C LEU A 522 21.00 -30.71 -13.34
N TYR A 523 21.97 -31.45 -12.80
CA TYR A 523 22.63 -32.53 -13.53
C TYR A 523 21.69 -33.75 -13.57
N GLU A 524 21.79 -34.59 -14.59
CA GLU A 524 21.05 -35.88 -14.68
C GLU A 524 21.20 -36.74 -13.42
N ASP A 525 22.30 -36.57 -12.68
CA ASP A 525 22.65 -37.31 -11.46
C ASP A 525 21.92 -36.81 -10.18
N GLU A 526 21.15 -35.70 -10.26
CA GLU A 526 20.44 -35.10 -9.12
C GLU A 526 18.91 -35.28 -9.16
N VAL A 527 18.39 -35.92 -10.22
CA VAL A 527 16.98 -36.30 -10.34
C VAL A 527 16.75 -37.62 -9.60
N PRO A 528 15.88 -37.68 -8.58
CA PRO A 528 15.58 -38.91 -7.87
C PRO A 528 15.18 -40.05 -8.81
N ASP A 529 15.74 -41.26 -8.59
CA ASP A 529 15.51 -42.42 -9.47
C ASP A 529 14.02 -42.71 -9.71
N GLU A 530 13.20 -42.46 -8.69
CA GLU A 530 11.75 -42.64 -8.71
C GLU A 530 11.01 -41.68 -9.65
N TRP A 531 11.60 -40.55 -10.04
CA TRP A 531 10.98 -39.60 -10.96
C TRP A 531 11.11 -40.05 -12.41
N TRP A 532 12.14 -40.82 -12.76
CA TRP A 532 12.41 -41.22 -14.14
C TRP A 532 11.22 -41.93 -14.79
N LYS A 533 10.46 -42.76 -14.06
CA LYS A 533 9.26 -43.43 -14.58
C LYS A 533 8.17 -42.46 -15.06
N TYR A 534 8.19 -41.21 -14.61
CA TYR A 534 7.27 -40.15 -15.00
C TYR A 534 7.88 -39.16 -16.00
N LEU A 535 9.21 -39.11 -16.10
CA LEU A 535 9.94 -38.24 -17.02
C LEU A 535 10.17 -38.89 -18.39
N VAL A 536 10.19 -40.22 -18.47
CA VAL A 536 10.33 -40.97 -19.73
C VAL A 536 9.15 -41.92 -19.97
N ASP A 537 8.88 -42.23 -21.23
CA ASP A 537 7.88 -43.21 -21.65
C ASP A 537 8.45 -44.64 -21.74
N GLU A 538 7.61 -45.61 -22.11
CA GLU A 538 8.01 -47.02 -22.24
C GLU A 538 9.08 -47.27 -23.33
N ALA A 539 9.24 -46.33 -24.28
CA ALA A 539 10.27 -46.37 -25.31
C ALA A 539 11.58 -45.67 -24.87
N GLY A 540 11.58 -45.02 -23.70
CA GLY A 540 12.70 -44.23 -23.17
C GLY A 540 12.77 -42.81 -23.74
N GLU A 541 11.72 -42.32 -24.40
CA GLU A 541 11.64 -40.93 -24.86
C GLU A 541 11.06 -40.02 -23.76
N GLY A 542 11.54 -38.77 -23.70
CA GLY A 542 11.12 -37.82 -22.67
C GLY A 542 9.65 -37.40 -22.79
N LYS A 543 8.89 -37.55 -21.70
CA LYS A 543 7.51 -37.04 -21.57
C LYS A 543 7.51 -35.54 -21.32
N LYS A 544 6.44 -34.87 -21.74
CA LYS A 544 6.23 -33.46 -21.41
C LYS A 544 5.86 -33.30 -19.94
N VAL A 545 6.51 -32.39 -19.22
CA VAL A 545 6.27 -32.18 -17.79
C VAL A 545 5.54 -30.85 -17.57
N LEU A 546 4.37 -30.89 -16.92
CA LEU A 546 3.63 -29.70 -16.52
C LEU A 546 3.82 -29.47 -15.01
N LEU A 547 4.48 -28.36 -14.64
CA LEU A 547 4.59 -27.96 -13.25
C LEU A 547 3.26 -27.38 -12.77
N TYR A 548 2.70 -28.01 -11.74
CA TYR A 548 1.47 -27.61 -11.08
C TYR A 548 1.79 -27.11 -9.67
N HIS A 549 1.39 -25.89 -9.35
CA HIS A 549 1.57 -25.32 -8.01
C HIS A 549 0.33 -24.55 -7.55
N ASN A 550 0.04 -24.66 -6.25
CA ASN A 550 -1.14 -24.11 -5.61
C ASN A 550 -0.74 -23.22 -4.44
N ASN A 551 -1.22 -21.98 -4.43
CA ASN A 551 -0.95 -21.00 -3.38
C ASN A 551 -1.93 -21.20 -2.22
N VAL A 552 -1.40 -21.31 -0.99
CA VAL A 552 -2.19 -21.47 0.24
C VAL A 552 -3.25 -20.38 0.44
N GLY A 553 -2.94 -19.13 0.07
CA GLY A 553 -3.88 -18.01 0.13
C GLY A 553 -5.12 -18.27 -0.72
N ASN A 554 -4.93 -18.76 -1.95
CA ASN A 554 -6.06 -19.08 -2.83
C ASN A 554 -6.86 -20.29 -2.32
N ILE A 555 -6.20 -21.30 -1.73
CA ILE A 555 -6.89 -22.43 -1.11
C ILE A 555 -7.79 -21.95 0.04
N VAL A 556 -7.29 -21.05 0.89
CA VAL A 556 -8.03 -20.50 2.04
C VAL A 556 -9.18 -19.61 1.57
N VAL A 557 -8.96 -18.75 0.57
CA VAL A 557 -9.96 -17.81 0.03
C VAL A 557 -11.12 -18.54 -0.63
N TYR A 558 -10.83 -19.46 -1.55
CA TYR A 558 -11.86 -20.11 -2.38
C TYR A 558 -12.44 -21.38 -1.73
N GLY A 559 -11.77 -21.93 -0.70
CA GLY A 559 -12.22 -23.08 0.06
C GLY A 559 -12.63 -24.26 -0.83
N GLN A 560 -13.88 -24.71 -0.69
CA GLN A 560 -14.39 -25.85 -1.47
C GLN A 560 -14.29 -25.66 -2.98
N LYS A 561 -14.55 -24.45 -3.50
CA LYS A 561 -14.47 -24.19 -4.94
C LYS A 561 -13.06 -24.45 -5.49
N TYR A 562 -12.03 -24.19 -4.67
CA TYR A 562 -10.64 -24.45 -5.06
C TYR A 562 -10.40 -25.95 -5.22
N PHE A 563 -10.87 -26.76 -4.27
CA PHE A 563 -10.76 -28.22 -4.37
C PHE A 563 -11.55 -28.78 -5.55
N ASP A 564 -12.75 -28.25 -5.82
CA ASP A 564 -13.53 -28.63 -7.00
C ASP A 564 -12.79 -28.27 -8.30
N LYS A 565 -12.05 -27.16 -8.32
CA LYS A 565 -11.16 -26.80 -9.43
C LYS A 565 -9.98 -27.77 -9.55
N MET A 566 -9.32 -28.11 -8.45
CA MET A 566 -8.21 -29.08 -8.44
C MET A 566 -8.65 -30.44 -8.99
N ILE A 567 -9.81 -30.94 -8.56
CA ILE A 567 -10.38 -32.20 -9.05
C ILE A 567 -10.58 -32.13 -10.58
N ARG A 568 -11.19 -31.05 -11.08
CA ARG A 568 -11.37 -30.86 -12.53
C ARG A 568 -10.05 -30.82 -13.28
N SER A 569 -9.04 -30.14 -12.73
CA SER A 569 -7.69 -30.11 -13.29
C SER A 569 -7.08 -31.51 -13.34
N PHE A 570 -7.16 -32.29 -12.25
CA PHE A 570 -6.68 -33.67 -12.17
C PHE A 570 -7.38 -34.59 -13.17
N GLU A 571 -8.69 -34.44 -13.38
CA GLU A 571 -9.44 -35.18 -14.40
C GLU A 571 -8.93 -34.88 -15.82
N ILE A 572 -8.65 -33.61 -16.12
CA ILE A 572 -8.08 -33.19 -17.42
C ILE A 572 -6.66 -33.74 -17.57
N PHE A 573 -5.84 -33.69 -16.53
CA PHE A 573 -4.48 -34.22 -16.54
C PHE A 573 -4.49 -35.73 -16.79
N SER A 574 -5.38 -36.46 -16.11
CA SER A 574 -5.52 -37.91 -16.28
C SER A 574 -5.85 -38.32 -17.71
N GLN A 575 -6.68 -37.53 -18.42
CA GLN A 575 -6.99 -37.77 -19.84
C GLN A 575 -5.77 -37.62 -20.76
N ASN A 576 -4.71 -36.95 -20.30
CA ASN A 576 -3.51 -36.67 -21.08
C ASN A 576 -2.24 -37.34 -20.51
N ARG A 577 -2.37 -38.24 -19.53
CA ARG A 577 -1.26 -38.88 -18.80
C ARG A 577 -0.27 -39.67 -19.68
N ASP A 578 -0.72 -40.14 -20.84
CA ASP A 578 0.13 -40.87 -21.79
C ASP A 578 1.10 -39.93 -22.53
N LYS A 579 0.79 -38.62 -22.56
CA LYS A 579 1.56 -37.59 -23.29
C LYS A 579 2.28 -36.62 -22.37
N MET A 580 1.78 -36.43 -21.16
CA MET A 580 2.37 -35.52 -20.18
C MET A 580 2.36 -36.12 -18.77
N SER A 581 3.36 -35.73 -17.99
CA SER A 581 3.43 -35.96 -16.56
C SER A 581 3.17 -34.65 -15.83
N ILE A 582 2.46 -34.71 -14.70
CA ILE A 582 2.24 -33.55 -13.85
C ILE A 582 3.28 -33.56 -12.75
N PHE A 583 4.03 -32.49 -12.58
CA PHE A 583 4.86 -32.30 -11.41
C PHE A 583 4.08 -31.43 -10.43
N TRP A 584 3.51 -32.01 -9.38
CA TRP A 584 2.82 -31.24 -8.35
C TRP A 584 3.81 -30.86 -7.24
N GLN A 585 4.18 -29.58 -7.24
CA GLN A 585 5.03 -28.99 -6.21
C GLN A 585 4.15 -28.41 -5.11
N VAL A 586 4.45 -28.78 -3.86
CA VAL A 586 3.78 -28.27 -2.67
C VAL A 586 4.82 -27.59 -1.79
N SER A 587 4.48 -26.44 -1.19
CA SER A 587 5.35 -25.79 -0.20
C SER A 587 5.04 -26.32 1.20
N ALA A 588 6.08 -26.54 2.01
CA ALA A 588 5.91 -26.96 3.41
C ALA A 588 5.10 -25.91 4.20
N GLU A 589 5.24 -24.64 3.83
CA GLU A 589 4.44 -23.53 4.36
C GLU A 589 2.93 -23.73 4.12
N THR A 590 2.52 -24.14 2.91
CA THR A 590 1.09 -24.39 2.60
C THR A 590 0.50 -25.43 3.55
N ARG A 591 1.25 -26.52 3.78
CA ARG A 591 0.84 -27.60 4.67
C ARG A 591 0.72 -27.13 6.11
N ASN A 592 1.77 -26.47 6.61
CA ASN A 592 1.84 -25.99 8.00
C ASN A 592 0.72 -24.97 8.29
N VAL A 593 0.48 -24.03 7.37
CA VAL A 593 -0.58 -23.02 7.53
C VAL A 593 -1.95 -23.68 7.57
N LEU A 594 -2.23 -24.62 6.66
CA LEU A 594 -3.52 -25.33 6.66
C LEU A 594 -3.69 -26.18 7.92
N GLU A 595 -2.66 -26.91 8.34
CA GLU A 595 -2.72 -27.78 9.53
C GLU A 595 -2.97 -26.98 10.82
N ILE A 596 -2.26 -25.86 11.01
CA ILE A 596 -2.33 -25.06 12.23
C ILE A 596 -3.61 -24.21 12.27
N HIS A 597 -3.97 -23.57 11.16
CA HIS A 597 -5.00 -22.52 11.15
C HIS A 597 -6.33 -22.98 10.52
N TYR A 598 -6.33 -24.00 9.65
CA TYR A 598 -7.51 -24.41 8.88
C TYR A 598 -7.64 -25.94 8.77
N PRO A 599 -7.81 -26.67 9.91
CA PRO A 599 -7.73 -28.13 9.94
C PRO A 599 -8.74 -28.83 9.01
N GLU A 600 -9.92 -28.25 8.78
CA GLU A 600 -10.90 -28.79 7.83
C GLU A 600 -10.44 -28.68 6.36
N LEU A 601 -9.72 -27.60 6.01
CA LEU A 601 -9.13 -27.45 4.67
C LEU A 601 -7.88 -28.32 4.53
N TYR A 602 -7.12 -28.51 5.61
CA TYR A 602 -5.99 -29.44 5.65
C TYR A 602 -6.42 -30.88 5.33
N GLU A 603 -7.52 -31.35 5.93
CA GLU A 603 -8.07 -32.68 5.63
C GLU A 603 -8.44 -32.82 4.14
N LYS A 604 -9.10 -31.80 3.56
CA LYS A 604 -9.46 -31.79 2.13
C LYS A 604 -8.24 -31.70 1.21
N TYR A 605 -7.21 -30.95 1.60
CA TYR A 605 -5.96 -30.88 0.87
C TYR A 605 -5.24 -32.23 0.88
N GLY A 606 -5.28 -32.95 2.01
CA GLY A 606 -4.85 -34.35 2.10
C GLY A 606 -5.62 -35.28 1.16
N GLN A 607 -6.93 -35.10 1.01
CA GLN A 607 -7.73 -35.86 0.03
C GLN A 607 -7.32 -35.56 -1.42
N MET A 608 -6.82 -34.35 -1.72
CA MET A 608 -6.29 -34.05 -3.06
C MET A 608 -4.97 -34.78 -3.32
N TYR A 609 -4.12 -34.89 -2.31
CA TYR A 609 -2.93 -35.74 -2.37
C TYR A 609 -3.29 -37.19 -2.65
N GLU A 610 -4.22 -37.77 -1.89
CA GLU A 610 -4.67 -39.15 -2.10
C GLU A 610 -5.20 -39.36 -3.53
N LYS A 611 -6.04 -38.44 -4.03
CA LYS A 611 -6.54 -38.49 -5.42
C LYS A 611 -5.44 -38.41 -6.46
N TYR A 612 -4.48 -37.51 -6.28
CA TYR A 612 -3.37 -37.34 -7.22
C TYR A 612 -2.55 -38.63 -7.34
N ILE A 613 -2.29 -39.29 -6.21
CA ILE A 613 -1.57 -40.57 -6.16
C ILE A 613 -2.41 -41.71 -6.74
N GLU A 614 -3.69 -41.81 -6.38
CA GLU A 614 -4.62 -42.81 -6.93
C GLU A 614 -4.75 -42.72 -8.46
N MET A 615 -4.70 -41.51 -9.00
CA MET A 615 -4.80 -41.24 -10.44
C MET A 615 -3.47 -41.41 -11.20
N ASP A 616 -2.36 -41.64 -10.48
CA ASP A 616 -0.99 -41.81 -11.00
C ASP A 616 -0.58 -40.69 -11.98
N LEU A 617 -0.79 -39.44 -11.57
CA LEU A 617 -0.65 -38.27 -12.46
C LEU A 617 0.80 -37.82 -12.70
N GLY A 618 1.74 -38.18 -11.82
CA GLY A 618 3.14 -37.84 -11.98
C GLY A 618 3.92 -37.71 -10.67
N ILE A 619 4.78 -36.71 -10.61
CA ILE A 619 5.72 -36.47 -9.52
C ILE A 619 5.09 -35.54 -8.48
N TYR A 620 5.13 -35.95 -7.21
CA TYR A 620 4.73 -35.12 -6.07
C TYR A 620 5.97 -34.77 -5.24
N SER A 621 6.18 -33.49 -4.94
CA SER A 621 7.30 -33.01 -4.12
C SER A 621 6.84 -32.04 -3.05
N GLU A 622 7.37 -32.22 -1.84
CA GLU A 622 7.21 -31.30 -0.69
C GLU A 622 8.51 -30.52 -0.42
N GLU A 623 9.52 -30.61 -1.29
CA GLU A 623 10.77 -29.87 -1.12
C GLU A 623 10.55 -28.36 -1.31
N ASP A 624 10.92 -27.53 -0.33
CA ASP A 624 10.81 -26.07 -0.46
C ASP A 624 11.71 -25.49 -1.57
N ASP A 625 12.74 -26.24 -2.00
CA ASP A 625 13.54 -25.91 -3.18
C ASP A 625 12.88 -26.43 -4.47
N TYR A 626 12.16 -25.54 -5.13
CA TYR A 626 11.48 -25.79 -6.40
C TYR A 626 12.41 -25.71 -7.63
N SER A 627 13.72 -25.51 -7.45
CA SER A 627 14.67 -25.41 -8.58
C SER A 627 14.67 -26.68 -9.43
N LYS A 628 14.55 -27.85 -8.79
CA LYS A 628 14.44 -29.14 -9.47
C LYS A 628 13.18 -29.24 -10.34
N ALA A 629 12.04 -28.89 -9.74
CA ALA A 629 10.74 -28.91 -10.41
C ALA A 629 10.72 -27.96 -11.62
N VAL A 630 11.27 -26.75 -11.45
CA VAL A 630 11.38 -25.74 -12.50
C VAL A 630 12.33 -26.21 -13.62
N ALA A 631 13.43 -26.88 -13.30
CA ALA A 631 14.37 -27.40 -14.28
C ALA A 631 13.74 -28.46 -15.19
N VAL A 632 13.08 -29.47 -14.61
CA VAL A 632 12.47 -30.59 -15.37
C VAL A 632 11.17 -30.23 -16.08
N ALA A 633 10.47 -29.17 -15.67
CA ALA A 633 9.21 -28.76 -16.26
C ALA A 633 9.36 -28.25 -17.71
N ASP A 634 8.43 -28.59 -18.60
CA ASP A 634 8.30 -27.98 -19.93
C ASP A 634 7.38 -26.76 -19.91
N ALA A 635 6.42 -26.69 -18.99
CA ALA A 635 5.45 -25.61 -18.85
C ALA A 635 4.94 -25.50 -17.41
N TYR A 636 4.29 -24.38 -17.07
CA TYR A 636 3.64 -24.16 -15.78
C TYR A 636 2.12 -24.00 -15.95
N TYR A 637 1.37 -24.62 -15.03
CA TYR A 637 -0.04 -24.35 -14.80
C TYR A 637 -0.30 -24.16 -13.30
N GLY A 638 -1.06 -23.15 -12.90
CA GLY A 638 -1.32 -22.94 -11.47
C GLY A 638 -1.65 -21.50 -11.12
N ASP A 639 -1.38 -21.13 -9.88
CA ASP A 639 -1.65 -19.79 -9.38
C ASP A 639 -0.62 -18.74 -9.85
N ARG A 640 -0.85 -17.47 -9.52
CA ARG A 640 0.19 -16.44 -9.67
C ARG A 640 1.10 -16.49 -8.45
N ASP A 641 2.33 -16.91 -8.63
CA ASP A 641 3.32 -17.01 -7.56
C ASP A 641 4.76 -16.81 -8.06
N THR A 642 5.72 -17.00 -7.14
CA THR A 642 7.15 -16.88 -7.41
C THR A 642 7.69 -17.99 -8.32
N ILE A 643 7.11 -19.19 -8.27
CA ILE A 643 7.51 -20.35 -9.08
C ILE A 643 7.13 -20.11 -10.55
N MET A 644 5.91 -19.63 -10.78
CA MET A 644 5.39 -19.20 -12.08
C MET A 644 6.34 -18.20 -12.76
N ASN A 645 6.80 -17.20 -12.02
CA ASN A 645 7.74 -16.20 -12.53
C ASN A 645 9.07 -16.84 -12.95
N LYS A 646 9.62 -17.78 -12.16
CA LYS A 646 10.85 -18.50 -12.54
C LYS A 646 10.68 -19.30 -13.83
N VAL A 647 9.58 -20.05 -13.97
CA VAL A 647 9.30 -20.82 -15.20
C VAL A 647 9.19 -19.89 -16.42
N ARG A 648 8.52 -18.74 -16.26
CA ARG A 648 8.41 -17.73 -17.31
C ARG A 648 9.77 -17.16 -17.72
N LEU A 649 10.65 -16.88 -16.75
CA LEU A 649 12.01 -16.37 -17.01
C LEU A 649 12.88 -17.39 -17.77
N MET A 650 12.61 -18.69 -17.63
CA MET A 650 13.22 -19.73 -18.46
C MET A 650 12.71 -19.78 -19.91
N GLY A 651 11.79 -18.88 -20.29
CA GLY A 651 11.16 -18.87 -21.61
C GLY A 651 10.17 -20.02 -21.83
N LYS A 652 9.75 -20.70 -20.74
CA LYS A 652 8.81 -21.82 -20.79
C LYS A 652 7.36 -21.28 -20.77
N PRO A 653 6.41 -21.94 -21.45
CA PRO A 653 5.00 -21.53 -21.44
C PRO A 653 4.39 -21.54 -20.04
N VAL A 654 3.59 -20.52 -19.74
CA VAL A 654 2.89 -20.36 -18.45
C VAL A 654 1.41 -20.14 -18.71
N MET A 655 0.57 -20.89 -17.98
CA MET A 655 -0.88 -20.71 -17.95
C MET A 655 -1.37 -20.56 -16.51
N ILE A 656 -2.07 -19.47 -16.23
CA ILE A 656 -2.59 -19.21 -14.89
C ILE A 656 -4.01 -19.77 -14.80
N GLN A 657 -4.31 -20.49 -13.73
CA GLN A 657 -5.65 -21.02 -13.50
C GLN A 657 -6.64 -19.92 -13.10
N ASN A 658 -7.87 -20.07 -13.56
CA ASN A 658 -9.00 -19.29 -13.07
C ASN A 658 -9.89 -20.26 -12.28
N ILE A 659 -10.20 -19.93 -11.02
CA ILE A 659 -10.96 -20.81 -10.13
C ILE A 659 -12.46 -20.84 -10.50
N GLU A 660 -12.96 -19.76 -11.09
CA GLU A 660 -14.37 -19.63 -11.51
C GLU A 660 -14.65 -20.27 -12.89
N VAL A 661 -13.61 -20.73 -13.60
CA VAL A 661 -13.71 -21.48 -14.87
C VAL A 661 -13.31 -22.92 -14.64
#